data_AF-A0A293M4W2-F1
#
_entry.id   AF-A0A293M4W2-F1
#
_cell.length_a   1.000
_cell.length_b   1.000
_cell.length_c   1.000
_cell.angle_alpha   90.00
_cell.angle_beta   90.00
_cell.angle_gamma   90.00
#
_symmetry.space_group_name_H-M   'P 1'
#
loop_
_entity.id
_entity.type
_entity.pdbx_description
1 polymer ?
#
loop_
_entity_poly.entity_id
_entity_poly.type
_entity_poly.pdbx_seq_one_letter_code
_entity_poly.pdbx_strand_id
1 'polypeptide(L)'
;MELPPMTARSCEDLTQLRDEHRSVTSALSPSESLRQIALQVHGLMNDTSAALNGDMSALAEGSTTHESLLSRNRELASNLGALRHEKDQLEFQVQELKSKLTRQQNEFEQRLEQHREQARLEQLSLNEKLQVHIQTVGILVAEKTDLQSALNQTQQMAKQKAVENDELQGRLKAVRERNAEMERRLSSVSNHSQAQEKSTKEHMKEIDRLKMEHYRSGKAIEELKQKVDELTDKLEEKVRVNEDMQQELAEAKKQLSLTQLYAKQLSDKDSEDVREQLERLHTEKLQLEKKVDEYRDALEKISLEKQQLSAQYQSFADRLSQQSDGLRAKVELLTDEKAALEKTVADLQSREQACLPAPQDEELAQKLEQCKCELANMKTLYDTQVQDNQQMSVLLAEREAQAEALEVQLKRIQDDHVESSTLLEALQSDKVAASRAVTQNRELKRQLEELQDIFVKLSNDKLELTEQLQKEQHVTKELGERLGQQEEEMRDLRQQLSAKEGKVHDLEEQTTKEMYQQSQLADRVRHYQAQCQLTDILQQELSQAQERINALVTQNSDLRKALADRAQQAVDVNEKDAGKVHDLVASLSASVQQLELERNQLMHQMDEQKVQREALQGQLQEFQHIEGIADVEGEEISKEAFLKLKVAMQRLEDRFKKTMDQIADLTDQKQQLEHLVTQLQGETDTIADYIALYQVQRGIMRKRAAEKDDYISQLARDREELKAKLAELQCLIVRLLDECQQMEGTSQPVPGRALTVSALSEAVSAINGKAHAKDSGDTAPIMNGELPSEQNEETAQKIMTLLSEIGTSTVVDGSPVPDTFHPCPVCSGRLLTV
;
A
#
# COMPACT_ATOMS: atom_id res chain seq x y z
N MET A 1 -33.35 29.70 31.95
CA MET A 1 -34.31 30.77 32.29
C MET A 1 -35.55 30.11 32.81
N GLU A 2 -36.06 30.59 33.95
CA GLU A 2 -37.32 30.11 34.51
C GLU A 2 -38.50 30.77 33.78
N LEU A 3 -39.61 30.06 33.64
CA LEU A 3 -40.89 30.60 33.20
C LEU A 3 -41.99 30.12 34.18
N PRO A 4 -42.96 30.99 34.53
CA PRO A 4 -43.89 30.72 35.62
C PRO A 4 -45.02 29.75 35.23
N PRO A 5 -45.64 29.07 36.21
CA PRO A 5 -46.83 28.27 35.96
C PRO A 5 -48.03 29.18 35.66
N MET A 6 -48.57 29.09 34.45
CA MET A 6 -49.86 29.72 34.13
C MET A 6 -50.99 28.98 34.85
N THR A 7 -51.73 29.71 35.68
CA THR A 7 -52.82 29.16 36.49
C THR A 7 -54.05 28.84 35.64
N ALA A 8 -54.70 27.72 35.94
CA ALA A 8 -55.98 27.37 35.33
C ALA A 8 -57.06 28.40 35.73
N ARG A 9 -57.73 28.99 34.74
CA ARG A 9 -58.93 29.82 34.85
C ARG A 9 -59.82 29.58 33.63
N SER A 10 -61.10 29.94 33.75
CA SER A 10 -62.14 29.82 32.72
C SER A 10 -62.63 28.38 32.43
N CYS A 11 -63.29 27.77 33.43
CA CYS A 11 -64.30 26.71 33.23
C CYS A 11 -65.42 26.73 34.30
N GLU A 12 -65.68 27.90 34.91
CA GLU A 12 -66.76 28.13 35.88
C GLU A 12 -67.48 29.46 35.57
N ASP A 13 -68.04 29.58 34.36
CA ASP A 13 -69.01 30.65 34.04
C ASP A 13 -69.74 30.34 32.71
N LEU A 14 -70.79 29.50 32.77
CA LEU A 14 -71.80 29.39 31.70
C LEU A 14 -73.10 28.66 32.12
N THR A 15 -73.30 28.41 33.41
CA THR A 15 -74.47 27.70 33.98
C THR A 15 -75.54 28.61 34.59
N GLN A 16 -75.44 29.94 34.43
CA GLN A 16 -76.34 30.93 35.04
C GLN A 16 -77.39 31.56 34.09
N LEU A 17 -77.57 31.04 32.87
CA LEU A 17 -78.57 31.56 31.91
C LEU A 17 -79.62 30.50 31.49
N ARG A 18 -80.13 29.72 32.46
CA ARG A 18 -81.18 28.73 32.20
C ARG A 18 -82.10 28.44 33.40
N ASP A 19 -82.74 29.46 33.99
CA ASP A 19 -84.03 29.31 34.69
C ASP A 19 -84.75 30.64 35.03
N GLU A 20 -85.04 31.49 34.03
CA GLU A 20 -85.89 32.70 34.19
C GLU A 20 -87.20 32.68 33.37
N HIS A 21 -87.70 31.49 32.99
CA HIS A 21 -89.02 31.34 32.36
C HIS A 21 -89.88 30.25 32.98
N ARG A 22 -90.29 30.47 34.24
CA ARG A 22 -91.47 29.83 34.82
C ARG A 22 -92.33 30.82 35.62
N SER A 23 -93.64 30.67 35.52
CA SER A 23 -94.67 31.45 36.24
C SER A 23 -94.59 32.99 36.11
N VAL A 24 -94.78 33.52 34.90
CA VAL A 24 -95.58 34.75 34.74
C VAL A 24 -97.08 34.36 34.68
N THR A 25 -97.52 33.66 35.72
CA THR A 25 -98.92 33.69 36.13
C THR A 25 -99.11 34.98 36.91
N SER A 26 -99.69 36.01 36.29
CA SER A 26 -100.05 37.24 36.97
C SER A 26 -101.04 36.92 38.08
N ALA A 27 -100.56 36.80 39.31
CA ALA A 27 -101.37 36.50 40.47
C ALA A 27 -102.28 37.70 40.77
N LEU A 28 -103.53 37.63 40.30
CA LEU A 28 -104.60 38.49 40.82
C LEU A 28 -104.65 38.29 42.33
N SER A 29 -104.25 39.32 43.08
CA SER A 29 -104.12 39.19 44.54
C SER A 29 -105.47 38.83 45.14
N PRO A 30 -105.59 37.76 45.96
CA PRO A 30 -106.85 37.37 46.58
C PRO A 30 -107.50 38.51 47.39
N SER A 31 -106.69 39.43 47.93
CA SER A 31 -107.15 40.62 48.65
C SER A 31 -107.96 41.60 47.79
N GLU A 32 -107.69 41.69 46.49
CA GLU A 32 -108.31 42.69 45.62
C GLU A 32 -109.68 42.21 45.09
N SER A 33 -109.78 40.93 44.73
CA SER A 33 -111.07 40.29 44.43
C SER A 33 -112.01 40.29 45.64
N LEU A 34 -111.50 40.00 46.85
CA LEU A 34 -112.26 40.14 48.10
C LEU A 34 -112.74 41.58 48.36
N ARG A 35 -111.91 42.59 48.05
CA ARG A 35 -112.27 44.00 48.20
C ARG A 35 -113.37 44.42 47.21
N GLN A 36 -113.33 43.90 45.98
CA GLN A 36 -114.34 44.16 44.96
C GLN A 36 -115.69 43.50 45.29
N ILE A 37 -115.66 42.26 45.79
CA ILE A 37 -116.86 41.55 46.29
C ILE A 37 -117.45 42.29 47.51
N ALA A 38 -116.62 42.74 48.45
CA ALA A 38 -117.09 43.51 49.61
C ALA A 38 -117.79 44.82 49.22
N LEU A 39 -117.29 45.52 48.19
CA LEU A 39 -117.94 46.71 47.64
C LEU A 39 -119.27 46.38 46.94
N GLN A 40 -119.36 45.27 46.19
CA GLN A 40 -120.63 44.83 45.59
C GLN A 40 -121.67 44.43 46.64
N VAL A 41 -121.28 43.72 47.70
CA VAL A 41 -122.18 43.39 48.82
C VAL A 41 -122.65 44.66 49.53
N HIS A 42 -121.77 45.62 49.78
CA HIS A 42 -122.14 46.90 50.40
C HIS A 42 -123.08 47.75 49.52
N GLY A 43 -122.98 47.65 48.19
CA GLY A 43 -123.96 48.21 47.25
C GLY A 43 -125.33 47.55 47.40
N LEU A 44 -125.39 46.22 47.28
CA LEU A 44 -126.63 45.44 47.36
C LEU A 44 -127.34 45.56 48.74
N MET A 45 -126.58 45.75 49.81
CA MET A 45 -127.14 46.03 51.15
C MET A 45 -127.74 47.44 51.27
N ASN A 46 -127.17 48.44 50.59
CA ASN A 46 -127.79 49.78 50.52
C ASN A 46 -129.10 49.71 49.71
N ASP A 47 -129.10 49.05 48.55
CA ASP A 47 -130.28 48.95 47.69
C ASP A 47 -131.44 48.18 48.33
N THR A 48 -131.16 47.14 49.14
CA THR A 48 -132.19 46.44 49.92
C THR A 48 -132.72 47.25 51.10
N SER A 49 -131.95 48.21 51.64
CA SER A 49 -132.45 49.12 52.68
C SER A 49 -133.47 50.14 52.14
N ALA A 50 -133.32 50.57 50.87
CA ALA A 50 -134.23 51.51 50.22
C ALA A 50 -135.59 50.89 49.88
N ALA A 51 -135.67 49.57 49.71
CA ALA A 51 -136.91 48.87 49.32
C ALA A 51 -137.89 48.57 50.47
N LEU A 52 -137.49 48.82 51.74
CA LEU A 52 -138.29 48.48 52.93
C LEU A 52 -139.02 49.68 53.59
N ASN A 53 -138.63 50.92 53.26
CA ASN A 53 -139.36 52.12 53.69
C ASN A 53 -140.40 52.52 52.64
N GLY A 54 -141.51 51.78 52.59
CA GLY A 54 -142.66 52.18 51.78
C GLY A 54 -143.44 53.33 52.42
N ASP A 55 -143.84 54.31 51.62
CA ASP A 55 -144.89 55.27 51.99
C ASP A 55 -146.17 54.95 51.19
N MET A 56 -147.31 54.87 51.89
CA MET A 56 -148.50 54.14 51.44
C MET A 56 -149.74 55.03 51.39
N SER A 57 -149.91 55.81 50.31
CA SER A 57 -151.17 56.55 50.09
C SER A 57 -151.45 56.96 48.63
N ALA A 58 -152.17 56.11 47.90
CA ALA A 58 -153.11 56.50 46.83
C ALA A 58 -153.93 55.26 46.42
N LEU A 59 -155.26 55.33 46.48
CA LEU A 59 -156.17 54.22 46.17
C LEU A 59 -156.86 54.41 44.81
N ALA A 60 -157.18 53.27 44.19
CA ALA A 60 -158.30 53.06 43.28
C ALA A 60 -158.46 54.00 42.06
N GLU A 61 -157.92 53.58 40.92
CA GLU A 61 -158.63 53.73 39.64
C GLU A 61 -158.32 52.54 38.71
N GLY A 62 -159.35 52.01 38.05
CA GLY A 62 -159.26 50.81 37.20
C GLY A 62 -159.33 51.14 35.71
N SER A 63 -158.89 50.19 34.88
CA SER A 63 -158.92 50.20 33.40
C SER A 63 -157.78 50.90 32.64
N THR A 64 -157.01 51.81 33.22
CA THR A 64 -155.80 52.39 32.56
C THR A 64 -154.52 51.61 32.84
N THR A 65 -154.46 50.91 33.97
CA THR A 65 -153.28 50.17 34.44
C THR A 65 -152.95 48.94 33.59
N HIS A 66 -153.94 48.27 32.98
CA HIS A 66 -153.69 47.05 32.22
C HIS A 66 -152.96 47.31 30.90
N GLU A 67 -153.36 48.34 30.13
CA GLU A 67 -152.65 48.72 28.90
C GLU A 67 -151.25 49.27 29.20
N SER A 68 -151.08 50.02 30.29
CA SER A 68 -149.77 50.47 30.75
C SER A 68 -148.85 49.30 31.11
N LEU A 69 -149.36 48.29 31.83
CA LEU A 69 -148.62 47.06 32.16
C LEU A 69 -148.34 46.18 30.93
N LEU A 70 -149.20 46.20 29.91
CA LEU A 70 -148.96 45.52 28.63
C LEU A 70 -147.92 46.25 27.77
N SER A 71 -147.93 47.59 27.73
CA SER A 71 -146.88 48.38 27.07
C SER A 71 -145.54 48.12 27.75
N ARG A 72 -145.49 48.24 29.09
CA ARG A 72 -144.30 47.94 29.88
C ARG A 72 -143.81 46.50 29.73
N ASN A 73 -144.70 45.52 29.53
CA ASN A 73 -144.29 44.15 29.19
C ASN A 73 -143.69 44.03 27.79
N ARG A 74 -144.25 44.72 26.78
CA ARG A 74 -143.68 44.76 25.42
C ARG A 74 -142.33 45.47 25.41
N GLU A 75 -142.19 46.58 26.14
CA GLU A 75 -140.94 47.31 26.34
C GLU A 75 -139.90 46.43 27.07
N LEU A 76 -140.26 45.76 28.16
CA LEU A 76 -139.37 44.84 28.87
C LEU A 76 -138.97 43.63 28.00
N ALA A 77 -139.89 43.07 27.20
CA ALA A 77 -139.58 42.00 26.26
C ALA A 77 -138.65 42.48 25.14
N SER A 78 -138.85 43.70 24.62
CA SER A 78 -137.96 44.34 23.64
C SER A 78 -136.57 44.58 24.23
N ASN A 79 -136.48 45.11 25.45
CA ASN A 79 -135.22 45.37 26.13
C ASN A 79 -134.49 44.07 26.50
N LEU A 80 -135.21 43.02 26.92
CA LEU A 80 -134.64 41.68 27.10
C LEU A 80 -134.19 41.06 25.77
N GLY A 81 -134.87 41.34 24.66
CA GLY A 81 -134.43 40.97 23.32
C GLY A 81 -133.14 41.66 22.91
N ALA A 82 -133.05 42.98 23.13
CA ALA A 82 -131.86 43.79 22.86
C ALA A 82 -130.67 43.34 23.71
N LEU A 83 -130.85 43.18 25.03
CA LEU A 83 -129.81 42.70 25.96
C LEU A 83 -129.35 41.27 25.65
N ARG A 84 -130.24 40.39 25.17
CA ARG A 84 -129.85 39.07 24.65
C ARG A 84 -129.00 39.20 23.39
N HIS A 85 -129.42 40.03 22.44
CA HIS A 85 -128.66 40.23 21.21
C HIS A 85 -127.29 40.86 21.47
N GLU A 86 -127.20 41.83 22.39
CA GLU A 86 -125.93 42.41 22.86
C GLU A 86 -125.05 41.37 23.55
N LYS A 87 -125.62 40.54 24.45
CA LYS A 87 -124.91 39.41 25.06
C LYS A 87 -124.36 38.45 24.00
N ASP A 88 -125.18 38.06 23.02
CA ASP A 88 -124.79 37.10 21.99
C ASP A 88 -123.70 37.69 21.06
N GLN A 89 -123.76 39.00 20.76
CA GLN A 89 -122.69 39.73 20.08
C GLN A 89 -121.39 39.76 20.90
N LEU A 90 -121.47 40.03 22.21
CA LEU A 90 -120.32 40.05 23.11
C LEU A 90 -119.71 38.66 23.29
N GLU A 91 -120.52 37.60 23.38
CA GLU A 91 -120.03 36.21 23.42
C GLU A 91 -119.34 35.82 22.11
N PHE A 92 -119.87 36.23 20.95
CA PHE A 92 -119.20 36.07 19.67
C PHE A 92 -117.86 36.82 19.61
N GLN A 93 -117.81 38.10 20.02
CA GLN A 93 -116.58 38.88 20.08
C GLN A 93 -115.53 38.26 21.03
N VAL A 94 -115.97 37.78 22.20
CA VAL A 94 -115.09 37.07 23.15
C VAL A 94 -114.59 35.75 22.56
N GLN A 95 -115.41 35.01 21.81
CA GLN A 95 -114.98 33.79 21.14
C GLN A 95 -114.02 34.07 19.98
N GLU A 96 -114.25 35.12 19.21
CA GLU A 96 -113.35 35.57 18.15
C GLU A 96 -111.99 36.02 18.72
N LEU A 97 -111.98 36.84 19.78
CA LEU A 97 -110.77 37.26 20.49
C LEU A 97 -110.00 36.09 21.11
N LYS A 98 -110.69 35.09 21.70
CA LYS A 98 -110.07 33.83 22.14
C LYS A 98 -109.43 33.07 20.97
N SER A 99 -110.07 33.02 19.81
CA SER A 99 -109.52 32.38 18.61
C SER A 99 -108.29 33.12 18.04
N LYS A 100 -108.28 34.45 18.13
CA LYS A 100 -107.12 35.29 17.75
C LYS A 100 -105.96 35.09 18.72
N LEU A 101 -106.23 35.11 20.03
CA LEU A 101 -105.21 34.90 21.07
C LEU A 101 -104.57 33.51 20.96
N THR A 102 -105.37 32.45 20.80
CA THR A 102 -104.84 31.07 20.64
C THR A 102 -104.02 30.90 19.35
N ARG A 103 -104.40 31.55 18.23
CA ARG A 103 -103.55 31.59 17.02
C ARG A 103 -102.23 32.29 17.28
N GLN A 104 -102.24 33.46 17.93
CA GLN A 104 -101.03 34.21 18.26
C GLN A 104 -100.12 33.46 19.25
N GLN A 105 -100.69 32.74 20.21
CA GLN A 105 -99.95 31.86 21.12
C GLN A 105 -99.28 30.73 20.35
N ASN A 106 -100.01 30.00 19.50
CA ASN A 106 -99.46 28.92 18.68
C ASN A 106 -98.37 29.43 17.72
N GLU A 107 -98.55 30.58 17.08
CA GLU A 107 -97.53 31.23 16.24
C GLU A 107 -96.27 31.60 17.03
N PHE A 108 -96.42 32.10 18.26
CA PHE A 108 -95.31 32.48 19.12
C PHE A 108 -94.54 31.27 19.64
N GLU A 109 -95.24 30.22 20.07
CA GLU A 109 -94.65 28.93 20.45
C GLU A 109 -93.92 28.28 19.27
N GLN A 110 -94.52 28.31 18.06
CA GLN A 110 -93.87 27.81 16.85
C GLN A 110 -92.59 28.58 16.49
N ARG A 111 -92.59 29.92 16.60
CA ARG A 111 -91.39 30.75 16.38
C ARG A 111 -90.32 30.50 17.44
N LEU A 112 -90.70 30.34 18.71
CA LEU A 112 -89.76 29.98 19.78
C LEU A 112 -89.10 28.63 19.52
N GLU A 113 -89.86 27.61 19.10
CA GLU A 113 -89.30 26.29 18.84
C GLU A 113 -88.45 26.28 17.56
N GLN A 114 -88.84 27.02 16.52
CA GLN A 114 -88.00 27.25 15.34
C GLN A 114 -86.66 27.91 15.70
N HIS A 115 -86.65 28.94 16.56
CA HIS A 115 -85.41 29.58 17.00
C HIS A 115 -84.56 28.67 17.92
N ARG A 116 -85.18 27.84 18.76
CA ARG A 116 -84.48 26.82 19.55
C ARG A 116 -83.83 25.77 18.65
N GLU A 117 -84.52 25.30 17.62
CA GLU A 117 -84.00 24.33 16.66
C GLU A 117 -82.87 24.94 15.80
N GLN A 118 -83.02 26.18 15.33
CA GLN A 118 -81.95 26.93 14.67
C GLN A 118 -80.70 27.01 15.54
N ALA A 119 -80.83 27.49 16.79
CA ALA A 119 -79.71 27.58 17.73
C ALA A 119 -79.08 26.20 18.03
N ARG A 120 -79.88 25.13 18.10
CA ARG A 120 -79.41 23.75 18.28
C ARG A 120 -78.59 23.28 17.06
N LEU A 121 -79.05 23.55 15.84
CA LEU A 121 -78.35 23.19 14.61
C LEU A 121 -77.06 23.99 14.43
N GLU A 122 -77.07 25.28 14.76
CA GLU A 122 -75.88 26.13 14.79
C GLU A 122 -74.84 25.61 15.80
N GLN A 123 -75.28 25.31 17.04
CA GLN A 123 -74.44 24.71 18.08
C GLN A 123 -73.84 23.37 17.65
N LEU A 124 -74.62 22.51 16.98
CA LEU A 124 -74.11 21.24 16.44
C LEU A 124 -73.02 21.49 15.38
N SER A 125 -73.23 22.39 14.41
CA SER A 125 -72.20 22.67 13.39
C SER A 125 -70.95 23.33 13.98
N LEU A 126 -71.08 24.10 15.08
CA LEU A 126 -69.96 24.70 15.80
C LEU A 126 -69.18 23.63 16.58
N ASN A 127 -69.86 22.69 17.22
CA ASN A 127 -69.24 21.54 17.89
C ASN A 127 -68.50 20.63 16.90
N GLU A 128 -69.08 20.38 15.72
CA GLU A 128 -68.43 19.61 14.64
C GLU A 128 -67.14 20.31 14.16
N LYS A 129 -67.18 21.62 13.89
CA LYS A 129 -66.00 22.42 13.52
C LYS A 129 -64.93 22.40 14.63
N LEU A 130 -65.35 22.56 15.89
CA LEU A 130 -64.45 22.48 17.05
C LEU A 130 -63.80 21.10 17.17
N GLN A 131 -64.55 20.01 16.96
CA GLN A 131 -64.03 18.65 16.98
C GLN A 131 -63.01 18.40 15.87
N VAL A 132 -63.26 18.89 14.65
CA VAL A 132 -62.30 18.83 13.54
C VAL A 132 -61.03 19.64 13.87
N HIS A 133 -61.17 20.84 14.46
CA HIS A 133 -60.01 21.64 14.88
C HIS A 133 -59.20 20.96 16.00
N ILE A 134 -59.84 20.32 16.98
CA ILE A 134 -59.17 19.54 18.03
C ILE A 134 -58.40 18.36 17.41
N GLN A 135 -58.99 17.65 16.45
CA GLN A 135 -58.30 16.57 15.73
C GLN A 135 -57.10 17.09 14.92
N THR A 136 -57.26 18.22 14.20
CA THR A 136 -56.19 18.85 13.43
C THR A 136 -55.02 19.28 14.33
N VAL A 137 -55.32 19.91 15.47
CA VAL A 137 -54.29 20.29 16.46
C VAL A 137 -53.62 19.06 17.07
N GLY A 138 -54.37 17.99 17.35
CA GLY A 138 -53.80 16.72 17.83
C GLY A 138 -52.80 16.11 16.84
N ILE A 139 -53.15 16.07 15.55
CA ILE A 139 -52.27 15.59 14.47
C ILE A 139 -51.01 16.47 14.38
N LEU A 140 -51.16 17.80 14.30
CA LEU A 140 -50.03 18.73 14.20
C LEU A 140 -49.10 18.68 15.44
N VAL A 141 -49.62 18.39 16.63
CA VAL A 141 -48.81 18.19 17.85
C VAL A 141 -48.06 16.86 17.82
N ALA A 142 -48.67 15.79 17.29
CA ALA A 142 -47.99 14.51 17.08
C ALA A 142 -46.88 14.64 16.03
N GLU A 143 -47.20 15.13 14.83
CA GLU A 143 -46.24 15.37 13.74
C GLU A 143 -45.07 16.26 14.18
N LYS A 144 -45.34 17.35 14.92
CA LYS A 144 -44.30 18.20 15.49
C LYS A 144 -43.41 17.44 16.48
N THR A 145 -43.98 16.58 17.32
CA THR A 145 -43.23 15.78 18.30
C THR A 145 -42.34 14.75 17.60
N ASP A 146 -42.86 14.07 16.58
CA ASP A 146 -42.14 13.07 15.81
C ASP A 146 -41.02 13.71 14.96
N LEU A 147 -41.30 14.81 14.27
CA LEU A 147 -40.29 15.59 13.55
C LEU A 147 -39.20 16.14 14.49
N GLN A 148 -39.58 16.61 15.68
CA GLN A 148 -38.60 17.11 16.67
C GLN A 148 -37.78 15.95 17.29
N SER A 149 -38.35 14.75 17.42
CA SER A 149 -37.63 13.54 17.79
C SER A 149 -36.62 13.12 16.70
N ALA A 150 -37.06 13.04 15.44
CA ALA A 150 -36.23 12.71 14.30
C ALA A 150 -35.09 13.74 14.08
N LEU A 151 -35.36 15.04 14.25
CA LEU A 151 -34.36 16.10 14.21
C LEU A 151 -33.32 15.95 15.33
N ASN A 152 -33.74 15.62 16.56
CA ASN A 152 -32.81 15.37 17.66
C ASN A 152 -31.93 14.14 17.40
N GLN A 153 -32.52 13.04 16.90
CA GLN A 153 -31.79 11.80 16.59
C GLN A 153 -30.77 12.03 15.45
N THR A 154 -31.18 12.64 14.34
CA THR A 154 -30.29 12.96 13.22
C THR A 154 -29.19 13.94 13.61
N GLN A 155 -29.48 14.96 14.45
CA GLN A 155 -28.44 15.86 14.97
C GLN A 155 -27.47 15.14 15.91
N GLN A 156 -27.91 14.16 16.71
CA GLN A 156 -27.03 13.34 17.54
C GLN A 156 -26.14 12.42 16.70
N MET A 157 -26.68 11.75 15.68
CA MET A 157 -25.91 10.93 14.74
C MET A 157 -24.87 11.78 13.99
N ALA A 158 -25.24 12.98 13.52
CA ALA A 158 -24.31 13.90 12.86
C ALA A 158 -23.15 14.31 13.79
N LYS A 159 -23.43 14.57 15.08
CA LYS A 159 -22.38 14.86 16.09
C LYS A 159 -21.47 13.67 16.34
N GLN A 160 -22.02 12.45 16.41
CA GLN A 160 -21.21 11.22 16.53
C GLN A 160 -20.31 11.01 15.31
N LYS A 161 -20.84 11.18 14.09
CA LYS A 161 -20.07 11.06 12.84
C LYS A 161 -19.01 12.16 12.66
N ALA A 162 -19.22 13.35 13.22
CA ALA A 162 -18.16 14.36 13.29
C ALA A 162 -16.98 13.89 14.17
N VAL A 163 -17.25 13.35 15.37
CA VAL A 163 -16.21 12.82 16.27
C VAL A 163 -15.49 11.61 15.68
N GLU A 164 -16.22 10.68 15.04
CA GLU A 164 -15.62 9.56 14.31
C GLU A 164 -14.67 10.05 13.19
N ASN A 165 -15.04 11.10 12.47
CA ASN A 165 -14.22 11.67 11.41
C ASN A 165 -12.95 12.36 11.97
N ASP A 166 -13.07 13.12 13.06
CA ASP A 166 -11.91 13.71 13.75
C ASP A 166 -10.96 12.63 14.29
N GLU A 167 -11.48 11.54 14.85
CA GLU A 167 -10.68 10.38 15.26
C GLU A 167 -9.95 9.73 14.07
N LEU A 168 -10.66 9.47 12.97
CA LEU A 168 -10.06 8.88 11.76
C LEU A 168 -9.01 9.80 11.14
N GLN A 169 -9.25 11.12 11.13
CA GLN A 169 -8.28 12.13 10.69
C GLN A 169 -7.05 12.16 11.61
N GLY A 170 -7.23 12.02 12.92
CA GLY A 170 -6.13 11.88 13.89
C GLY A 170 -5.29 10.62 13.66
N ARG A 171 -5.94 9.47 13.48
CA ARG A 171 -5.28 8.19 13.13
C ARG A 171 -4.52 8.29 11.81
N LEU A 172 -5.10 8.94 10.80
CA LEU A 172 -4.47 9.17 9.48
C LEU A 172 -3.24 10.08 9.57
N LYS A 173 -3.28 11.14 10.38
CA LYS A 173 -2.10 11.99 10.65
C LYS A 173 -0.96 11.18 11.29
N ALA A 174 -1.26 10.43 12.35
CA ALA A 174 -0.26 9.59 13.03
C ALA A 174 0.34 8.50 12.12
N VAL A 175 -0.43 7.93 11.19
CA VAL A 175 0.09 6.99 10.18
C VAL A 175 1.00 7.68 9.17
N ARG A 176 0.64 8.88 8.68
CA ARG A 176 1.47 9.69 7.77
C ARG A 176 2.80 10.10 8.42
N GLU A 177 2.76 10.53 9.69
CA GLU A 177 3.96 10.89 10.45
C GLU A 177 4.92 9.71 10.64
N ARG A 178 4.38 8.53 10.99
CA ARG A 178 5.16 7.28 11.06
C ARG A 178 5.74 6.87 9.72
N ASN A 179 4.97 6.96 8.64
CA ASN A 179 5.47 6.63 7.31
C ASN A 179 6.64 7.56 6.90
N ALA A 180 6.48 8.87 7.08
CA ALA A 180 7.55 9.85 6.85
C ALA A 180 8.77 9.61 7.75
N GLU A 181 8.61 9.03 8.94
CA GLU A 181 9.73 8.62 9.79
C GLU A 181 10.41 7.34 9.27
N MET A 182 9.64 6.36 8.81
CA MET A 182 10.17 5.14 8.20
C MET A 182 10.92 5.44 6.89
N GLU A 183 10.45 6.38 6.08
CA GLU A 183 11.16 6.88 4.89
C GLU A 183 12.52 7.54 5.25
N ARG A 184 12.55 8.33 6.34
CA ARG A 184 13.79 8.90 6.90
C ARG A 184 14.73 7.83 7.46
N ARG A 185 14.20 6.78 8.10
CA ARG A 185 14.99 5.62 8.57
C ARG A 185 15.54 4.80 7.40
N LEU A 186 14.74 4.52 6.37
CA LEU A 186 15.13 3.77 5.17
C LEU A 186 16.22 4.50 4.37
N SER A 187 16.07 5.81 4.15
CA SER A 187 17.10 6.62 3.48
C SER A 187 18.40 6.69 4.29
N SER A 188 18.31 6.79 5.63
CA SER A 188 19.49 6.70 6.52
C SER A 188 20.20 5.34 6.42
N VAL A 189 19.45 4.23 6.48
CA VAL A 189 19.99 2.86 6.34
C VAL A 189 20.58 2.63 4.94
N SER A 190 19.94 3.14 3.89
CA SER A 190 20.47 3.07 2.51
C SER A 190 21.81 3.81 2.39
N ASN A 191 21.91 5.01 2.95
CA ASN A 191 23.15 5.80 2.96
C ASN A 191 24.26 5.09 3.76
N HIS A 192 23.93 4.51 4.91
CA HIS A 192 24.87 3.72 5.71
C HIS A 192 25.34 2.47 4.96
N SER A 193 24.42 1.72 4.33
CA SER A 193 24.75 0.56 3.49
C SER A 193 25.68 0.93 2.33
N GLN A 194 25.45 2.05 1.65
CA GLN A 194 26.32 2.50 0.56
C GLN A 194 27.71 2.96 1.07
N ALA A 195 27.79 3.49 2.29
CA ALA A 195 29.08 3.81 2.92
C ALA A 195 29.84 2.53 3.32
N GLN A 196 29.15 1.56 3.91
CA GLN A 196 29.67 0.23 4.26
C GLN A 196 30.21 -0.50 3.02
N GLU A 197 29.48 -0.44 1.91
CA GLU A 197 29.86 -1.04 0.63
C GLU A 197 31.12 -0.39 0.02
N LYS A 198 31.25 0.94 0.12
CA LYS A 198 32.46 1.67 -0.32
C LYS A 198 33.69 1.26 0.51
N SER A 199 33.57 1.29 1.84
CA SER A 199 34.62 0.81 2.76
C SER A 199 34.98 -0.66 2.48
N THR A 200 34.01 -1.53 2.25
CA THR A 200 34.25 -2.94 1.90
C THR A 200 35.05 -3.08 0.59
N LYS A 201 34.71 -2.27 -0.43
CA LYS A 201 35.45 -2.20 -1.71
C LYS A 201 36.86 -1.60 -1.57
N GLU A 202 37.09 -0.76 -0.58
CA GLU A 202 38.42 -0.22 -0.25
C GLU A 202 39.27 -1.26 0.50
N HIS A 203 38.70 -1.94 1.50
CA HIS A 203 39.37 -3.05 2.19
C HIS A 203 39.70 -4.22 1.24
N MET A 204 38.84 -4.55 0.27
CA MET A 204 39.14 -5.57 -0.73
C MET A 204 40.37 -5.20 -1.59
N LYS A 205 40.48 -3.93 -2.02
CA LYS A 205 41.66 -3.45 -2.77
C LYS A 205 42.94 -3.53 -1.95
N GLU A 206 42.87 -3.19 -0.66
CA GLU A 206 44.05 -3.27 0.22
C GLU A 206 44.43 -4.72 0.53
N ILE A 207 43.45 -5.64 0.66
CA ILE A 207 43.69 -7.08 0.74
C ILE A 207 44.40 -7.58 -0.52
N ASP A 208 43.94 -7.23 -1.72
CA ASP A 208 44.58 -7.66 -2.97
C ASP A 208 45.96 -7.02 -3.18
N ARG A 209 46.14 -5.77 -2.75
CA ARG A 209 47.45 -5.13 -2.68
C ARG A 209 48.40 -5.90 -1.75
N LEU A 210 47.98 -6.24 -0.54
CA LEU A 210 48.77 -6.96 0.45
C LEU A 210 49.12 -8.39 -0.04
N LYS A 211 48.20 -9.08 -0.75
CA LYS A 211 48.51 -10.34 -1.46
C LYS A 211 49.64 -10.15 -2.48
N MET A 212 49.59 -9.08 -3.29
CA MET A 212 50.60 -8.79 -4.30
C MET A 212 51.95 -8.36 -3.69
N GLU A 213 51.95 -7.64 -2.57
CA GLU A 213 53.17 -7.31 -1.81
C GLU A 213 53.76 -8.57 -1.16
N HIS A 214 52.94 -9.43 -0.53
CA HIS A 214 53.37 -10.73 0.00
C HIS A 214 53.97 -11.65 -1.09
N TYR A 215 53.35 -11.73 -2.28
CA TYR A 215 53.87 -12.51 -3.40
C TYR A 215 55.23 -12.01 -3.91
N ARG A 216 55.43 -10.69 -3.96
CA ARG A 216 56.74 -10.09 -4.30
C ARG A 216 57.79 -10.41 -3.23
N SER A 217 57.44 -10.29 -1.95
CA SER A 217 58.34 -10.64 -0.84
C SER A 217 58.68 -12.14 -0.82
N GLY A 218 57.72 -13.02 -1.13
CA GLY A 218 57.94 -14.46 -1.30
C GLY A 218 58.99 -14.76 -2.37
N LYS A 219 58.83 -14.18 -3.57
CA LYS A 219 59.84 -14.31 -4.64
C LYS A 219 61.21 -13.76 -4.26
N ALA A 220 61.26 -12.60 -3.59
CA ALA A 220 62.53 -12.06 -3.11
C ALA A 220 63.21 -12.99 -2.09
N ILE A 221 62.43 -13.69 -1.25
CA ILE A 221 62.95 -14.71 -0.31
C ILE A 221 63.42 -15.96 -1.07
N GLU A 222 62.72 -16.41 -2.12
CA GLU A 222 63.13 -17.54 -2.96
C GLU A 222 64.44 -17.23 -3.71
N GLU A 223 64.56 -16.05 -4.31
CA GLU A 223 65.79 -15.58 -4.94
C GLU A 223 66.96 -15.44 -3.95
N LEU A 224 66.68 -15.04 -2.70
CA LEU A 224 67.70 -14.94 -1.65
C LEU A 224 68.14 -16.31 -1.14
N LYS A 225 67.23 -17.28 -1.04
CA LYS A 225 67.57 -18.69 -0.74
C LYS A 225 68.49 -19.26 -1.81
N GLN A 226 68.11 -19.16 -3.09
CA GLN A 226 68.94 -19.61 -4.21
C GLN A 226 70.36 -19.01 -4.15
N LYS A 227 70.50 -17.72 -3.80
CA LYS A 227 71.80 -17.05 -3.61
C LYS A 227 72.57 -17.55 -2.39
N VAL A 228 71.90 -17.98 -1.31
CA VAL A 228 72.53 -18.60 -0.13
C VAL A 228 72.98 -20.02 -0.44
N ASP A 229 72.15 -20.82 -1.12
CA ASP A 229 72.47 -22.18 -1.56
C ASP A 229 73.69 -22.12 -2.50
N GLU A 230 73.65 -21.25 -3.52
CA GLU A 230 74.76 -20.95 -4.43
C GLU A 230 76.06 -20.49 -3.74
N LEU A 231 75.99 -19.86 -2.57
CA LEU A 231 77.16 -19.42 -1.80
C LEU A 231 77.67 -20.53 -0.87
N THR A 232 76.78 -21.43 -0.44
CA THR A 232 77.11 -22.62 0.35
C THR A 232 77.88 -23.62 -0.52
N ASP A 233 77.37 -23.94 -1.72
CA ASP A 233 78.06 -24.79 -2.70
C ASP A 233 79.49 -24.28 -3.01
N LYS A 234 79.63 -22.96 -3.22
CA LYS A 234 80.92 -22.32 -3.49
C LYS A 234 81.84 -22.31 -2.26
N LEU A 235 81.29 -22.27 -1.05
CA LEU A 235 82.07 -22.39 0.19
C LEU A 235 82.56 -23.83 0.37
N GLU A 236 81.69 -24.83 0.16
CA GLU A 236 82.06 -26.26 0.23
C GLU A 236 83.13 -26.63 -0.81
N GLU A 237 83.03 -26.13 -2.05
CA GLU A 237 84.08 -26.29 -3.07
C GLU A 237 85.42 -25.72 -2.57
N LYS A 238 85.41 -24.53 -1.93
CA LYS A 238 86.63 -23.89 -1.43
C LYS A 238 87.17 -24.53 -0.15
N VAL A 239 86.32 -25.15 0.67
CA VAL A 239 86.74 -26.02 1.79
C VAL A 239 87.44 -27.25 1.22
N ARG A 240 86.83 -27.96 0.26
CA ARG A 240 87.44 -29.16 -0.33
C ARG A 240 88.77 -28.87 -1.03
N VAL A 241 88.85 -27.79 -1.79
CA VAL A 241 90.13 -27.35 -2.42
C VAL A 241 91.18 -27.02 -1.35
N ASN A 242 90.81 -26.48 -0.20
CA ASN A 242 91.73 -26.23 0.90
C ASN A 242 92.18 -27.54 1.59
N GLU A 243 91.29 -28.52 1.73
CA GLU A 243 91.63 -29.87 2.21
C GLU A 243 92.56 -30.62 1.24
N ASP A 244 92.29 -30.54 -0.07
CA ASP A 244 93.14 -31.10 -1.13
C ASP A 244 94.55 -30.45 -1.08
N MET A 245 94.63 -29.11 -1.00
CA MET A 245 95.90 -28.37 -0.85
C MET A 245 96.64 -28.68 0.47
N GLN A 246 95.93 -28.94 1.57
CA GLN A 246 96.53 -29.34 2.84
C GLN A 246 97.12 -30.76 2.77
N GLN A 247 96.49 -31.68 2.03
CA GLN A 247 97.03 -33.00 1.76
C GLN A 247 98.31 -32.91 0.91
N GLU A 248 98.28 -32.16 -0.21
CA GLU A 248 99.47 -31.91 -1.04
C GLU A 248 100.62 -31.30 -0.22
N LEU A 249 100.33 -30.30 0.62
CA LEU A 249 101.32 -29.68 1.51
C LEU A 249 101.92 -30.69 2.51
N ALA A 250 101.11 -31.62 3.03
CA ALA A 250 101.57 -32.67 3.92
C ALA A 250 102.44 -33.71 3.20
N GLU A 251 102.15 -34.03 1.94
CA GLU A 251 102.99 -34.90 1.11
C GLU A 251 104.31 -34.24 0.71
N ALA A 252 104.28 -32.98 0.27
CA ALA A 252 105.48 -32.21 -0.03
C ALA A 252 106.43 -32.11 1.18
N LYS A 253 105.87 -31.93 2.39
CA LYS A 253 106.64 -31.97 3.65
C LYS A 253 107.29 -33.34 3.91
N LYS A 254 106.58 -34.45 3.67
CA LYS A 254 107.14 -35.82 3.77
C LYS A 254 108.29 -35.99 2.77
N GLN A 255 108.08 -35.64 1.51
CA GLN A 255 109.10 -35.72 0.45
C GLN A 255 110.35 -34.88 0.78
N LEU A 256 110.16 -33.65 1.28
CA LEU A 256 111.26 -32.78 1.71
C LEU A 256 112.06 -33.38 2.87
N SER A 257 111.39 -34.00 3.86
CA SER A 257 112.09 -34.67 4.96
C SER A 257 112.97 -35.83 4.49
N LEU A 258 112.52 -36.57 3.46
CA LEU A 258 113.27 -37.66 2.85
C LEU A 258 114.49 -37.15 2.05
N THR A 259 114.32 -36.09 1.24
CA THR A 259 115.44 -35.53 0.45
C THR A 259 116.50 -34.84 1.32
N GLN A 260 116.10 -34.18 2.41
CA GLN A 260 117.04 -33.67 3.41
C GLN A 260 117.85 -34.79 4.09
N LEU A 261 117.26 -35.97 4.27
CA LEU A 261 117.94 -37.13 4.85
C LEU A 261 118.98 -37.72 3.89
N TYR A 262 118.63 -37.85 2.59
CA TYR A 262 119.60 -38.22 1.55
C TYR A 262 120.73 -37.18 1.41
N ALA A 263 120.42 -35.88 1.44
CA ALA A 263 121.43 -34.82 1.33
C ALA A 263 122.47 -34.89 2.45
N LYS A 264 122.05 -35.15 3.70
CA LYS A 264 122.97 -35.34 4.83
C LYS A 264 123.88 -36.56 4.67
N GLN A 265 123.40 -37.65 4.07
CA GLN A 265 124.20 -38.86 3.82
C GLN A 265 125.27 -38.68 2.73
N LEU A 266 125.12 -37.68 1.85
CA LEU A 266 126.07 -37.37 0.78
C LEU A 266 127.13 -36.33 1.17
N SER A 267 127.02 -35.73 2.36
CA SER A 267 127.84 -34.59 2.79
C SER A 267 129.19 -34.96 3.45
N ASP A 268 129.45 -36.25 3.69
CA ASP A 268 130.45 -36.72 4.67
C ASP A 268 131.67 -37.41 4.02
N LYS A 269 132.05 -36.96 2.81
CA LYS A 269 133.26 -37.43 2.09
C LYS A 269 133.92 -36.32 1.29
N ASP A 270 135.00 -35.77 1.83
CA ASP A 270 135.91 -34.90 1.08
C ASP A 270 136.54 -35.64 -0.11
N SER A 271 136.70 -34.92 -1.24
CA SER A 271 137.55 -35.33 -2.35
C SER A 271 138.22 -34.08 -2.93
N GLU A 272 139.55 -34.07 -2.96
CA GLU A 272 140.33 -32.90 -3.36
C GLU A 272 140.17 -32.56 -4.86
N ASP A 273 139.72 -33.52 -5.69
CA ASP A 273 139.29 -33.26 -7.08
C ASP A 273 138.19 -32.19 -7.17
N VAL A 274 137.27 -32.17 -6.18
CA VAL A 274 136.19 -31.17 -6.11
C VAL A 274 136.77 -29.78 -5.84
N ARG A 275 137.89 -29.69 -5.11
CA ARG A 275 138.58 -28.43 -4.83
C ARG A 275 139.24 -27.87 -6.09
N GLU A 276 139.90 -28.72 -6.88
CA GLU A 276 140.53 -28.30 -8.14
C GLU A 276 139.48 -27.97 -9.23
N GLN A 277 138.32 -28.64 -9.22
CA GLN A 277 137.17 -28.25 -10.05
C GLN A 277 136.49 -26.97 -9.55
N LEU A 278 136.40 -26.74 -8.23
CA LEU A 278 135.91 -25.48 -7.66
C LEU A 278 136.79 -24.30 -8.04
N GLU A 279 138.13 -24.44 -8.05
CA GLU A 279 139.03 -23.38 -8.49
C GLU A 279 138.85 -23.07 -9.98
N ARG A 280 138.73 -24.09 -10.84
CA ARG A 280 138.40 -23.91 -12.27
C ARG A 280 137.06 -23.20 -12.46
N LEU A 281 135.99 -23.69 -11.82
CA LEU A 281 134.66 -23.06 -11.83
C LEU A 281 134.68 -21.66 -11.23
N HIS A 282 135.54 -21.35 -10.26
CA HIS A 282 135.69 -20.01 -9.72
C HIS A 282 136.35 -19.07 -10.75
N THR A 283 137.34 -19.53 -11.53
CA THR A 283 137.89 -18.71 -12.63
C THR A 283 136.88 -18.48 -13.75
N GLU A 284 136.05 -19.47 -14.08
CA GLU A 284 134.99 -19.35 -15.09
C GLU A 284 133.85 -18.45 -14.59
N LYS A 285 133.41 -18.60 -13.34
CA LYS A 285 132.53 -17.67 -12.63
C LYS A 285 133.07 -16.25 -12.70
N LEU A 286 134.35 -16.01 -12.44
CA LEU A 286 134.96 -14.67 -12.50
C LEU A 286 134.98 -14.08 -13.92
N GLN A 287 135.02 -14.91 -14.96
CA GLN A 287 134.88 -14.47 -16.36
C GLN A 287 133.41 -14.19 -16.73
N LEU A 288 132.47 -14.96 -16.19
CA LEU A 288 131.03 -14.72 -16.37
C LEU A 288 130.56 -13.49 -15.59
N GLU A 289 131.07 -13.25 -14.38
CA GLU A 289 130.83 -12.03 -13.61
C GLU A 289 131.33 -10.81 -14.37
N LYS A 290 132.56 -10.84 -14.92
CA LYS A 290 133.05 -9.77 -15.81
C LYS A 290 132.16 -9.54 -17.03
N LYS A 291 131.66 -10.58 -17.68
CA LYS A 291 130.70 -10.44 -18.80
C LYS A 291 129.35 -9.88 -18.35
N VAL A 292 128.88 -10.25 -17.16
CA VAL A 292 127.66 -9.71 -16.55
C VAL A 292 127.84 -8.24 -16.16
N ASP A 293 129.02 -7.85 -15.70
CA ASP A 293 129.39 -6.45 -15.45
C ASP A 293 129.52 -5.68 -16.77
N GLU A 294 130.19 -6.21 -17.80
CA GLU A 294 130.24 -5.64 -19.16
C GLU A 294 128.84 -5.47 -19.77
N TYR A 295 127.93 -6.43 -19.57
CA TYR A 295 126.53 -6.31 -19.98
C TYR A 295 125.74 -5.35 -19.08
N ARG A 296 126.08 -5.21 -17.79
CA ARG A 296 125.48 -4.20 -16.91
C ARG A 296 125.90 -2.80 -17.33
N ASP A 297 127.19 -2.56 -17.58
CA ASP A 297 127.73 -1.31 -18.11
C ASP A 297 127.09 -0.97 -19.47
N ALA A 298 126.88 -1.96 -20.34
CA ALA A 298 126.18 -1.77 -21.61
C ALA A 298 124.68 -1.43 -21.42
N LEU A 299 123.99 -2.10 -20.49
CA LEU A 299 122.59 -1.82 -20.15
C LEU A 299 122.43 -0.48 -19.40
N GLU A 300 123.37 -0.10 -18.55
CA GLU A 300 123.45 1.20 -17.89
C GLU A 300 123.72 2.30 -18.92
N LYS A 301 124.60 2.07 -19.90
CA LYS A 301 124.82 2.99 -21.02
C LYS A 301 123.57 3.14 -21.90
N ILE A 302 122.90 2.04 -22.27
CA ILE A 302 121.63 2.09 -23.02
C ILE A 302 120.53 2.75 -22.17
N SER A 303 120.52 2.53 -20.85
CA SER A 303 119.64 3.22 -19.92
C SER A 303 119.96 4.72 -19.84
N LEU A 304 121.24 5.11 -19.87
CA LEU A 304 121.69 6.50 -19.87
C LEU A 304 121.33 7.18 -21.20
N GLU A 305 121.51 6.52 -22.34
CA GLU A 305 121.08 7.00 -23.66
C GLU A 305 119.54 7.12 -23.74
N LYS A 306 118.80 6.15 -23.17
CA LYS A 306 117.33 6.22 -23.01
C LYS A 306 116.90 7.34 -22.06
N GLN A 307 117.61 7.55 -20.95
CA GLN A 307 117.36 8.64 -20.01
C GLN A 307 117.70 10.00 -20.63
N GLN A 308 118.75 10.11 -21.43
CA GLN A 308 119.09 11.31 -22.19
C GLN A 308 118.03 11.60 -23.26
N LEU A 309 117.54 10.60 -23.99
CA LEU A 309 116.45 10.77 -24.95
C LEU A 309 115.14 11.14 -24.25
N SER A 310 114.83 10.48 -23.13
CA SER A 310 113.70 10.84 -22.26
C SER A 310 113.84 12.27 -21.74
N ALA A 311 115.02 12.68 -21.29
CA ALA A 311 115.30 14.04 -20.83
C ALA A 311 115.27 15.07 -21.98
N GLN A 312 115.54 14.67 -23.22
CA GLN A 312 115.33 15.53 -24.39
C GLN A 312 113.85 15.76 -24.66
N TYR A 313 113.03 14.71 -24.69
CA TYR A 313 111.56 14.82 -24.77
C TYR A 313 110.98 15.60 -23.58
N GLN A 314 111.46 15.31 -22.38
CA GLN A 314 111.04 15.98 -21.16
C GLN A 314 111.45 17.46 -21.20
N SER A 315 112.67 17.82 -21.59
CA SER A 315 113.07 19.23 -21.80
C SER A 315 112.25 19.97 -22.86
N PHE A 316 111.54 19.24 -23.74
CA PHE A 316 110.64 19.80 -24.73
C PHE A 316 109.25 20.06 -24.12
N ALA A 317 108.76 19.14 -23.30
CA ALA A 317 107.57 19.33 -22.45
C ALA A 317 107.81 20.41 -21.37
N ASP A 318 108.99 20.44 -20.74
CA ASP A 318 109.41 21.43 -19.75
C ASP A 318 109.55 22.81 -20.38
N ARG A 319 109.90 22.94 -21.67
CA ARG A 319 109.86 24.23 -22.39
C ARG A 319 108.43 24.74 -22.57
N LEU A 320 107.47 23.84 -22.76
CA LEU A 320 106.04 24.18 -22.77
C LEU A 320 105.54 24.50 -21.35
N SER A 321 105.98 23.76 -20.33
CA SER A 321 105.63 24.02 -18.93
C SER A 321 106.27 25.31 -18.40
N GLN A 322 107.52 25.63 -18.72
CA GLN A 322 108.21 26.86 -18.30
C GLN A 322 107.56 28.12 -18.88
N GLN A 323 106.93 28.03 -20.06
CA GLN A 323 106.07 29.12 -20.56
C GLN A 323 104.79 29.30 -19.72
N SER A 324 104.28 28.23 -19.08
CA SER A 324 103.17 28.27 -18.12
C SER A 324 103.60 28.62 -16.69
N ASP A 325 104.79 28.20 -16.25
CA ASP A 325 105.30 28.30 -14.88
C ASP A 325 106.10 29.58 -14.61
N GLY A 326 106.67 30.23 -15.63
CA GLY A 326 107.35 31.52 -15.48
C GLY A 326 106.49 32.59 -14.82
N LEU A 327 105.16 32.43 -14.91
CA LEU A 327 104.12 33.12 -14.14
C LEU A 327 104.43 33.23 -12.63
N ARG A 328 104.93 32.12 -12.04
CA ARG A 328 105.05 31.88 -10.59
C ARG A 328 106.38 32.33 -10.00
N ALA A 329 107.45 32.36 -10.78
CA ALA A 329 108.81 32.72 -10.34
C ALA A 329 109.02 34.24 -10.14
N LYS A 330 108.04 34.92 -9.53
CA LYS A 330 107.82 36.36 -9.72
C LYS A 330 107.45 37.17 -8.48
N VAL A 331 107.03 36.53 -7.38
CA VAL A 331 106.48 37.22 -6.19
C VAL A 331 106.99 36.64 -4.87
N GLU A 332 107.25 35.34 -4.82
CA GLU A 332 107.82 34.64 -3.66
C GLU A 332 109.03 33.85 -4.19
N LEU A 333 110.23 34.44 -4.30
CA LEU A 333 110.87 35.38 -3.37
C LEU A 333 110.84 34.79 -1.94
N LEU A 334 111.97 34.56 -1.27
CA LEU A 334 113.31 35.11 -1.50
C LEU A 334 113.28 36.66 -1.60
N THR A 335 112.71 37.46 -0.67
CA THR A 335 112.03 37.23 0.63
C THR A 335 112.32 35.89 1.31
N ASP A 336 113.54 35.66 1.78
CA ASP A 336 114.30 36.59 2.65
C ASP A 336 113.46 37.05 3.86
N GLU A 337 112.39 36.32 4.18
CA GLU A 337 111.91 36.11 5.54
C GLU A 337 112.49 34.73 6.00
N LYS A 338 113.82 34.54 6.15
CA LYS A 338 114.75 35.19 7.11
C LYS A 338 114.94 34.32 8.34
N ALA A 339 115.91 34.72 9.16
CA ALA A 339 116.22 34.20 10.49
C ALA A 339 115.00 33.66 11.28
N ALA A 340 114.77 32.35 11.17
CA ALA A 340 115.05 31.47 12.29
C ALA A 340 116.10 30.45 11.81
N LEU A 341 117.30 30.34 12.39
CA LEU A 341 117.56 30.13 13.81
C LEU A 341 116.79 28.92 14.34
N GLU A 342 117.50 27.81 14.32
CA GLU A 342 117.61 26.80 15.39
C GLU A 342 117.18 25.37 14.98
N LYS A 343 118.06 24.36 15.06
CA LYS A 343 118.88 23.86 16.19
C LYS A 343 118.00 23.23 17.27
N THR A 344 117.55 22.00 17.01
CA THR A 344 117.58 20.89 17.99
C THR A 344 117.23 19.52 17.36
N VAL A 345 118.02 18.50 17.73
CA VAL A 345 117.62 17.11 18.10
C VAL A 345 116.78 16.24 17.13
N ALA A 346 117.31 15.05 16.76
CA ALA A 346 116.65 13.72 16.91
C ALA A 346 117.44 12.51 16.28
N ASP A 347 118.67 12.28 16.75
CA ASP A 347 119.24 10.99 17.22
C ASP A 347 118.86 9.58 16.65
N LEU A 348 119.91 8.85 16.21
CA LEU A 348 120.37 7.47 16.60
C LEU A 348 119.51 6.20 16.24
N GLN A 349 119.96 5.18 15.47
CA GLN A 349 120.93 4.03 15.69
C GLN A 349 120.29 2.67 16.11
N SER A 350 120.97 1.49 16.19
CA SER A 350 121.73 0.71 15.18
C SER A 350 122.26 -0.69 15.68
N ARG A 351 122.16 -1.76 14.84
CA ARG A 351 122.94 -3.03 14.67
C ARG A 351 123.83 -3.71 15.77
N GLU A 352 123.62 -5.04 15.96
CA GLU A 352 124.53 -6.24 15.89
C GLU A 352 125.86 -6.50 16.70
N GLN A 353 126.09 -7.79 17.08
CA GLN A 353 127.37 -8.60 17.22
C GLN A 353 128.38 -8.32 18.40
N ALA A 354 129.34 -9.19 18.84
CA ALA A 354 129.59 -10.68 18.83
C ALA A 354 130.89 -11.10 19.65
N CYS A 355 131.26 -12.42 19.71
CA CYS A 355 132.62 -13.04 19.90
C CYS A 355 133.04 -13.78 21.24
N LEU A 356 134.36 -14.06 21.42
CA LEU A 356 135.05 -15.18 22.18
C LEU A 356 136.29 -14.66 23.03
N PRO A 357 137.24 -15.43 23.70
CA PRO A 357 137.65 -16.87 23.66
C PRO A 357 138.08 -17.58 25.02
N ALA A 358 139.37 -17.97 25.22
CA ALA A 358 139.98 -18.87 26.26
C ALA A 358 141.47 -18.46 26.57
N PRO A 359 142.47 -19.20 27.19
CA PRO A 359 142.62 -20.64 27.62
C PRO A 359 143.49 -20.93 28.92
N GLN A 360 144.03 -22.18 29.05
CA GLN A 360 145.26 -22.69 29.77
C GLN A 360 145.32 -23.18 31.26
N ASP A 361 146.00 -24.33 31.41
CA ASP A 361 146.99 -24.88 32.38
C ASP A 361 146.78 -25.06 33.91
N GLU A 362 146.54 -26.33 34.30
CA GLU A 362 147.40 -27.20 35.16
C GLU A 362 148.02 -26.69 36.50
N GLU A 363 147.38 -27.01 37.64
CA GLU A 363 148.10 -27.29 38.91
C GLU A 363 147.40 -28.41 39.73
N LEU A 364 147.83 -29.67 39.54
CA LEU A 364 147.23 -30.87 40.13
C LEU A 364 148.11 -31.43 41.27
N ALA A 365 147.77 -31.17 42.55
CA ALA A 365 148.52 -31.78 43.67
C ALA A 365 147.75 -32.05 44.99
N GLN A 366 146.99 -31.09 45.56
CA GLN A 366 146.72 -31.11 47.02
C GLN A 366 145.25 -31.06 47.50
N LYS A 367 144.24 -30.86 46.65
CA LYS A 367 142.82 -30.73 47.10
C LYS A 367 141.94 -31.98 46.97
N LEU A 368 142.48 -33.08 46.41
CA LEU A 368 141.71 -34.30 46.11
C LEU A 368 141.05 -34.98 47.33
N GLU A 369 141.51 -34.67 48.54
CA GLU A 369 141.01 -35.28 49.77
C GLU A 369 139.85 -34.52 50.43
N GLN A 370 139.60 -33.25 50.06
CA GLN A 370 138.45 -32.48 50.58
C GLN A 370 137.14 -32.86 49.88
N CYS A 371 137.15 -32.96 48.55
CA CYS A 371 135.94 -33.24 47.76
C CYS A 371 135.29 -34.61 48.07
N LYS A 372 136.04 -35.56 48.66
CA LYS A 372 135.50 -36.86 49.10
C LYS A 372 134.45 -36.72 50.21
N CYS A 373 134.64 -35.78 51.13
CA CYS A 373 133.68 -35.51 52.22
C CYS A 373 132.46 -34.73 51.72
N GLU A 374 132.67 -33.80 50.78
CA GLU A 374 131.59 -33.01 50.18
C GLU A 374 130.64 -33.87 49.34
N LEU A 375 131.18 -34.83 48.59
CA LEU A 375 130.40 -35.80 47.80
C LEU A 375 129.44 -36.64 48.68
N ALA A 376 129.87 -37.02 49.89
CA ALA A 376 129.04 -37.79 50.83
C ALA A 376 127.84 -36.98 51.32
N ASN A 377 128.06 -35.73 51.73
CA ASN A 377 127.01 -34.84 52.23
C ASN A 377 125.98 -34.48 51.14
N MET A 378 126.46 -34.22 49.90
CA MET A 378 125.58 -33.95 48.76
C MET A 378 124.68 -35.16 48.42
N LYS A 379 125.19 -36.38 48.57
CA LYS A 379 124.41 -37.59 48.32
C LYS A 379 123.25 -37.74 49.31
N THR A 380 123.50 -37.54 50.61
CA THR A 380 122.43 -37.58 51.62
C THR A 380 121.35 -36.52 51.41
N LEU A 381 121.69 -35.35 50.85
CA LEU A 381 120.72 -34.30 50.54
C LEU A 381 119.87 -34.62 49.30
N TYR A 382 120.46 -35.30 48.31
CA TYR A 382 119.75 -35.78 47.13
C TYR A 382 118.75 -36.89 47.50
N ASP A 383 119.17 -37.85 48.32
CA ASP A 383 118.32 -38.97 48.75
C ASP A 383 117.07 -38.49 49.53
N THR A 384 117.16 -37.39 50.31
CA THR A 384 115.96 -36.76 50.92
C THR A 384 115.07 -36.06 49.90
N GLN A 385 115.64 -35.30 48.96
CA GLN A 385 114.84 -34.64 47.91
C GLN A 385 114.08 -35.64 47.03
N VAL A 386 114.63 -36.84 46.78
CA VAL A 386 113.91 -37.90 46.05
C VAL A 386 112.69 -38.40 46.83
N GLN A 387 112.77 -38.53 48.15
CA GLN A 387 111.65 -38.93 49.00
C GLN A 387 110.56 -37.85 49.08
N ASP A 388 110.94 -36.58 49.18
CA ASP A 388 109.98 -35.46 49.19
C ASP A 388 109.23 -35.35 47.85
N ASN A 389 109.92 -35.52 46.71
CA ASN A 389 109.29 -35.54 45.40
C ASN A 389 108.31 -36.72 45.24
N GLN A 390 108.65 -37.92 45.75
CA GLN A 390 107.74 -39.06 45.71
C GLN A 390 106.46 -38.82 46.54
N GLN A 391 106.57 -38.19 47.71
CA GLN A 391 105.41 -37.80 48.51
C GLN A 391 104.53 -36.77 47.78
N MET A 392 105.13 -35.77 47.13
CA MET A 392 104.40 -34.79 46.33
C MET A 392 103.69 -35.41 45.11
N SER A 393 104.29 -36.39 44.43
CA SER A 393 103.63 -37.11 43.32
C SER A 393 102.40 -37.91 43.78
N VAL A 394 102.45 -38.54 44.96
CA VAL A 394 101.28 -39.23 45.54
C VAL A 394 100.16 -38.23 45.86
N LEU A 395 100.49 -37.10 46.49
CA LEU A 395 99.51 -36.06 46.81
C LEU A 395 98.90 -35.41 45.56
N LEU A 396 99.64 -35.30 44.46
CA LEU A 396 99.09 -34.83 43.18
C LEU A 396 98.09 -35.85 42.60
N ALA A 397 98.45 -37.14 42.54
CA ALA A 397 97.54 -38.19 42.06
C ALA A 397 96.24 -38.30 42.89
N GLU A 398 96.32 -38.12 44.22
CA GLU A 398 95.14 -38.05 45.09
C GLU A 398 94.24 -36.84 44.77
N ARG A 399 94.81 -35.72 44.34
CA ARG A 399 94.06 -34.49 44.00
C ARG A 399 93.49 -34.53 42.59
N GLU A 400 94.20 -35.15 41.64
CA GLU A 400 93.70 -35.44 40.30
C GLU A 400 92.49 -36.37 40.38
N ALA A 401 92.58 -37.48 41.13
CA ALA A 401 91.44 -38.39 41.35
C ALA A 401 90.25 -37.71 42.07
N GLN A 402 90.50 -36.75 42.97
CA GLN A 402 89.44 -35.95 43.60
C GLN A 402 88.80 -34.96 42.62
N ALA A 403 89.57 -34.36 41.71
CA ALA A 403 89.06 -33.48 40.66
C ALA A 403 88.19 -34.26 39.66
N GLU A 404 88.66 -35.41 39.16
CA GLU A 404 87.89 -36.31 38.29
C GLU A 404 86.57 -36.75 38.94
N ALA A 405 86.59 -37.13 40.22
CA ALA A 405 85.40 -37.53 40.95
C ALA A 405 84.37 -36.39 41.09
N LEU A 406 84.83 -35.14 41.27
CA LEU A 406 83.96 -33.96 41.29
C LEU A 406 83.45 -33.59 39.90
N GLU A 407 84.26 -33.71 38.85
CA GLU A 407 83.80 -33.52 37.47
C GLU A 407 82.70 -34.51 37.08
N VAL A 408 82.82 -35.79 37.45
CA VAL A 408 81.79 -36.80 37.18
C VAL A 408 80.49 -36.51 37.96
N GLN A 409 80.59 -35.95 39.16
CA GLN A 409 79.41 -35.51 39.92
C GLN A 409 78.76 -34.26 39.28
N LEU A 410 79.55 -33.28 38.86
CA LEU A 410 79.05 -32.08 38.18
C LEU A 410 78.39 -32.40 36.84
N LYS A 411 78.96 -33.30 36.04
CA LYS A 411 78.38 -33.76 34.77
C LYS A 411 77.01 -34.41 35.01
N ARG A 412 76.91 -35.36 35.96
CA ARG A 412 75.62 -35.96 36.35
C ARG A 412 74.59 -34.94 36.81
N ILE A 413 74.97 -33.96 37.64
CA ILE A 413 74.05 -32.90 38.10
C ILE A 413 73.61 -31.98 36.95
N GLN A 414 74.45 -31.77 35.93
CA GLN A 414 74.07 -31.07 34.71
C GLN A 414 73.12 -31.90 33.84
N ASP A 415 73.39 -33.19 33.66
CA ASP A 415 72.54 -34.12 32.92
C ASP A 415 71.15 -34.23 33.59
N ASP A 416 71.10 -34.48 34.91
CA ASP A 416 69.87 -34.50 35.75
C ASP A 416 69.07 -33.19 35.61
N HIS A 417 69.75 -32.03 35.52
CA HIS A 417 69.10 -30.73 35.35
C HIS A 417 68.54 -30.55 33.92
N VAL A 418 69.20 -31.07 32.89
CA VAL A 418 68.70 -31.04 31.50
C VAL A 418 67.50 -31.97 31.34
N GLU A 419 67.54 -33.18 31.91
CA GLU A 419 66.38 -34.08 31.96
C GLU A 419 65.22 -33.46 32.75
N SER A 420 65.49 -32.80 33.88
CA SER A 420 64.46 -32.09 34.64
C SER A 420 63.86 -30.90 33.89
N SER A 421 64.66 -30.12 33.14
CA SER A 421 64.14 -28.99 32.35
C SER A 421 63.27 -29.48 31.19
N THR A 422 63.76 -30.45 30.42
CA THR A 422 63.03 -31.01 29.28
C THR A 422 61.73 -31.72 29.70
N LEU A 423 61.72 -32.39 30.86
CA LEU A 423 60.48 -32.94 31.44
C LEU A 423 59.49 -31.83 31.86
N LEU A 424 59.97 -30.73 32.46
CA LEU A 424 59.13 -29.59 32.83
C LEU A 424 58.58 -28.83 31.61
N GLU A 425 59.35 -28.75 30.52
CA GLU A 425 58.93 -28.18 29.24
C GLU A 425 57.88 -29.07 28.55
N ALA A 426 58.09 -30.39 28.54
CA ALA A 426 57.09 -31.36 28.06
C ALA A 426 55.78 -31.27 28.85
N LEU A 427 55.85 -31.27 30.19
CA LEU A 427 54.67 -31.13 31.06
C LEU A 427 53.96 -29.77 30.90
N GLN A 428 54.68 -28.70 30.58
CA GLN A 428 54.07 -27.41 30.24
C GLN A 428 53.40 -27.44 28.86
N SER A 429 54.03 -28.06 27.86
CA SER A 429 53.44 -28.29 26.53
C SER A 429 52.15 -29.11 26.62
N ASP A 430 52.19 -30.25 27.30
CA ASP A 430 51.04 -31.14 27.50
C ASP A 430 49.92 -30.45 28.29
N LYS A 431 50.26 -29.66 29.31
CA LYS A 431 49.28 -28.84 30.04
C LYS A 431 48.61 -27.81 29.13
N VAL A 432 49.34 -27.20 28.20
CA VAL A 432 48.78 -26.26 27.21
C VAL A 432 47.94 -27.00 26.16
N ALA A 433 48.39 -28.17 25.69
CA ALA A 433 47.65 -29.01 24.74
C ALA A 433 46.33 -29.52 25.35
N ALA A 434 46.36 -30.07 26.56
CA ALA A 434 45.19 -30.52 27.31
C ALA A 434 44.25 -29.34 27.63
N SER A 435 44.77 -28.17 27.99
CA SER A 435 43.97 -26.96 28.19
C SER A 435 43.23 -26.54 26.91
N ARG A 436 43.92 -26.54 25.75
CA ARG A 436 43.33 -26.27 24.43
C ARG A 436 42.27 -27.31 24.04
N ALA A 437 42.54 -28.59 24.29
CA ALA A 437 41.56 -29.66 24.03
C ALA A 437 40.33 -29.53 24.95
N VAL A 438 40.49 -29.11 26.21
CA VAL A 438 39.37 -28.87 27.14
C VAL A 438 38.57 -27.62 26.77
N THR A 439 39.19 -26.53 26.28
CA THR A 439 38.45 -25.37 25.78
C THR A 439 37.71 -25.69 24.48
N GLN A 440 38.33 -26.42 23.55
CA GLN A 440 37.66 -26.92 22.34
C GLN A 440 36.46 -27.83 22.68
N ASN A 441 36.62 -28.79 23.61
CA ASN A 441 35.51 -29.64 24.03
C ASN A 441 34.39 -28.89 24.77
N ARG A 442 34.69 -27.79 25.48
CA ARG A 442 33.66 -26.90 26.06
C ARG A 442 32.93 -26.10 24.98
N GLU A 443 33.66 -25.60 23.99
CA GLU A 443 33.09 -24.84 22.88
C GLU A 443 32.21 -25.72 21.98
N LEU A 444 32.65 -26.94 21.66
CA LEU A 444 31.81 -27.93 20.96
C LEU A 444 30.55 -28.30 21.74
N LYS A 445 30.63 -28.41 23.07
CA LYS A 445 29.43 -28.60 23.92
C LYS A 445 28.49 -27.40 23.88
N ARG A 446 29.01 -26.17 23.99
CA ARG A 446 28.22 -24.93 23.84
C ARG A 446 27.52 -24.88 22.48
N GLN A 447 28.21 -25.25 21.40
CA GLN A 447 27.65 -25.31 20.06
C GLN A 447 26.57 -26.40 19.93
N LEU A 448 26.75 -27.59 20.52
CA LEU A 448 25.74 -28.64 20.55
C LEU A 448 24.51 -28.24 21.39
N GLU A 449 24.72 -27.59 22.54
CA GLU A 449 23.65 -27.05 23.38
C GLU A 449 22.88 -25.97 22.62
N GLU A 450 23.55 -25.03 21.95
CA GLU A 450 22.90 -24.00 21.11
C GLU A 450 22.15 -24.59 19.90
N LEU A 451 22.69 -25.64 19.26
CA LEU A 451 22.01 -26.36 18.18
C LEU A 451 20.77 -27.09 18.68
N GLN A 452 20.83 -27.72 19.86
CA GLN A 452 19.67 -28.37 20.50
C GLN A 452 18.60 -27.33 20.87
N ASP A 453 19.01 -26.19 21.42
CA ASP A 453 18.11 -25.08 21.79
C ASP A 453 17.41 -24.48 20.55
N ILE A 454 18.14 -24.33 19.45
CA ILE A 454 17.60 -23.88 18.15
C ILE A 454 16.67 -24.94 17.55
N PHE A 455 17.01 -26.23 17.64
CA PHE A 455 16.17 -27.31 17.14
C PHE A 455 14.84 -27.41 17.90
N VAL A 456 14.86 -27.29 19.23
CA VAL A 456 13.63 -27.28 20.06
C VAL A 456 12.76 -26.07 19.71
N LYS A 457 13.35 -24.86 19.59
CA LYS A 457 12.62 -23.65 19.16
C LYS A 457 12.00 -23.84 17.79
N LEU A 458 12.79 -24.22 16.78
CA LEU A 458 12.31 -24.45 15.41
C LEU A 458 11.24 -25.56 15.34
N SER A 459 11.31 -26.58 16.18
CA SER A 459 10.29 -27.63 16.27
C SER A 459 8.98 -27.13 16.89
N ASN A 460 9.05 -26.24 17.89
CA ASN A 460 7.88 -25.61 18.50
C ASN A 460 7.26 -24.58 17.55
N ASP A 461 8.08 -23.68 16.97
CA ASP A 461 7.66 -22.70 15.96
C ASP A 461 6.96 -23.39 14.78
N LYS A 462 7.51 -24.52 14.31
CA LYS A 462 6.91 -25.35 13.27
C LYS A 462 5.56 -25.94 13.70
N LEU A 463 5.44 -26.41 14.95
CA LEU A 463 4.19 -26.94 15.48
C LEU A 463 3.12 -25.84 15.54
N GLU A 464 3.45 -24.68 16.12
CA GLU A 464 2.57 -23.52 16.20
C GLU A 464 2.13 -23.03 14.81
N LEU A 465 3.05 -22.95 13.84
CA LEU A 465 2.74 -22.62 12.45
C LEU A 465 1.83 -23.66 11.79
N THR A 466 1.99 -24.95 12.06
CA THR A 466 1.07 -25.98 11.55
C THR A 466 -0.31 -25.92 12.21
N GLU A 467 -0.39 -25.61 13.51
CA GLU A 467 -1.67 -25.38 14.19
C GLU A 467 -2.38 -24.12 13.66
N GLN A 468 -1.65 -23.02 13.47
CA GLN A 468 -2.19 -21.79 12.88
C GLN A 468 -2.68 -22.04 11.46
N LEU A 469 -1.90 -22.75 10.62
CA LEU A 469 -2.32 -23.14 9.28
C LEU A 469 -3.59 -24.00 9.28
N GLN A 470 -3.73 -24.95 10.22
CA GLN A 470 -4.96 -25.73 10.37
C GLN A 470 -6.14 -24.86 10.80
N LYS A 471 -5.96 -23.95 11.76
CA LYS A 471 -6.99 -23.01 12.23
C LYS A 471 -7.48 -22.12 11.08
N GLU A 472 -6.57 -21.54 10.29
CA GLU A 472 -6.90 -20.74 9.10
C GLU A 472 -7.57 -21.56 8.00
N GLN A 473 -7.17 -22.82 7.78
CA GLN A 473 -7.85 -23.73 6.85
C GLN A 473 -9.30 -24.04 7.29
N HIS A 474 -9.52 -24.26 8.58
CA HIS A 474 -10.86 -24.43 9.15
C HIS A 474 -11.73 -23.17 9.00
N VAL A 475 -11.20 -21.99 9.33
CA VAL A 475 -11.89 -20.69 9.14
C VAL A 475 -12.20 -20.45 7.66
N THR A 476 -11.26 -20.72 6.76
CA THR A 476 -11.47 -20.60 5.30
C THR A 476 -12.59 -21.54 4.83
N LYS A 477 -12.66 -22.76 5.35
CA LYS A 477 -13.73 -23.73 5.04
C LYS A 477 -15.10 -23.26 5.55
N GLU A 478 -15.17 -22.78 6.80
CA GLU A 478 -16.41 -22.21 7.35
C GLU A 478 -16.89 -20.97 6.57
N LEU A 479 -15.98 -20.08 6.17
CA LEU A 479 -16.32 -18.92 5.34
C LEU A 479 -16.81 -19.34 3.95
N GLY A 480 -16.19 -20.36 3.34
CA GLY A 480 -16.66 -20.94 2.08
C GLY A 480 -18.06 -21.56 2.20
N GLU A 481 -18.35 -22.27 3.30
CA GLU A 481 -19.69 -22.84 3.55
C GLU A 481 -20.75 -21.75 3.78
N ARG A 482 -20.42 -20.68 4.51
CA ARG A 482 -21.32 -19.53 4.70
C ARG A 482 -21.56 -18.74 3.41
N LEU A 483 -20.54 -18.59 2.55
CA LEU A 483 -20.68 -17.98 1.23
C LEU A 483 -21.57 -18.83 0.33
N GLY A 484 -21.40 -20.16 0.32
CA GLY A 484 -22.29 -21.08 -0.41
C GLY A 484 -23.75 -20.98 0.03
N GLN A 485 -24.00 -20.89 1.34
CA GLN A 485 -25.35 -20.65 1.89
C GLN A 485 -25.94 -19.31 1.42
N GLN A 486 -25.15 -18.23 1.43
CA GLN A 486 -25.60 -16.92 0.92
C GLN A 486 -25.85 -16.91 -0.59
N GLU A 487 -25.05 -17.66 -1.37
CA GLU A 487 -25.30 -17.86 -2.80
C GLU A 487 -26.58 -18.67 -3.08
N GLU A 488 -26.92 -19.63 -2.21
CA GLU A 488 -28.18 -20.39 -2.25
C GLU A 488 -29.37 -19.49 -1.89
N GLU A 489 -29.33 -18.77 -0.77
CA GLU A 489 -30.37 -17.80 -0.38
C GLU A 489 -30.62 -16.75 -1.47
N MET A 490 -29.56 -16.21 -2.08
CA MET A 490 -29.68 -15.24 -3.17
C MET A 490 -30.20 -15.85 -4.48
N ARG A 491 -30.01 -17.17 -4.70
CA ARG A 491 -30.57 -17.90 -5.84
C ARG A 491 -32.07 -18.13 -5.66
N ASP A 492 -32.47 -18.54 -4.46
CA ASP A 492 -33.87 -18.75 -4.10
C ASP A 492 -34.66 -17.44 -4.09
N LEU A 493 -34.08 -16.34 -3.58
CA LEU A 493 -34.69 -15.01 -3.64
C LEU A 493 -34.88 -14.53 -5.09
N ARG A 494 -33.91 -14.77 -5.97
CA ARG A 494 -34.05 -14.47 -7.41
C ARG A 494 -35.15 -15.31 -8.07
N GLN A 495 -35.25 -16.60 -7.74
CA GLN A 495 -36.30 -17.47 -8.26
C GLN A 495 -37.70 -17.03 -7.76
N GLN A 496 -37.82 -16.67 -6.47
CA GLN A 496 -39.06 -16.12 -5.90
C GLN A 496 -39.45 -14.77 -6.52
N LEU A 497 -38.48 -13.92 -6.84
CA LEU A 497 -38.70 -12.63 -7.48
C LEU A 497 -39.21 -12.83 -8.92
N SER A 498 -38.53 -13.67 -9.72
CA SER A 498 -38.99 -14.03 -11.07
C SER A 498 -40.38 -14.68 -11.08
N ALA A 499 -40.67 -15.55 -10.09
CA ALA A 499 -42.00 -16.15 -9.91
C ALA A 499 -43.08 -15.17 -9.40
N LYS A 500 -42.71 -13.97 -8.95
CA LYS A 500 -43.62 -12.85 -8.68
C LYS A 500 -43.78 -11.94 -9.91
N GLU A 501 -42.70 -11.65 -10.62
CA GLU A 501 -42.73 -10.90 -11.89
C GLU A 501 -43.66 -11.57 -12.90
N GLY A 502 -43.57 -12.89 -13.08
CA GLY A 502 -44.49 -13.64 -13.93
C GLY A 502 -45.95 -13.48 -13.53
N LYS A 503 -46.26 -13.52 -12.22
CA LYS A 503 -47.64 -13.33 -11.72
C LYS A 503 -48.15 -11.90 -11.87
N VAL A 504 -47.26 -10.89 -11.80
CA VAL A 504 -47.62 -9.51 -12.12
C VAL A 504 -47.96 -9.40 -13.60
N HIS A 505 -47.15 -10.00 -14.48
CA HIS A 505 -47.40 -10.01 -15.92
C HIS A 505 -48.71 -10.75 -16.28
N ASP A 506 -48.98 -11.91 -15.67
CA ASP A 506 -50.25 -12.65 -15.81
C ASP A 506 -51.46 -11.77 -15.43
N LEU A 507 -51.34 -10.95 -14.38
CA LEU A 507 -52.39 -10.04 -13.92
C LEU A 507 -52.50 -8.80 -14.80
N GLU A 508 -51.41 -8.29 -15.37
CA GLU A 508 -51.41 -7.21 -16.36
C GLU A 508 -52.09 -7.65 -17.67
N GLU A 509 -51.82 -8.86 -18.16
CA GLU A 509 -52.51 -9.42 -19.33
C GLU A 509 -54.00 -9.62 -19.05
N GLN A 510 -54.37 -10.10 -17.86
CA GLN A 510 -55.77 -10.20 -17.44
C GLN A 510 -56.45 -8.82 -17.38
N THR A 511 -55.83 -7.83 -16.74
CA THR A 511 -56.38 -6.48 -16.58
C THR A 511 -56.55 -5.77 -17.93
N THR A 512 -55.56 -5.88 -18.83
CA THR A 512 -55.65 -5.30 -20.18
C THR A 512 -56.72 -5.98 -21.04
N LYS A 513 -56.87 -7.31 -20.91
CA LYS A 513 -57.93 -8.08 -21.56
C LYS A 513 -59.33 -7.77 -21.01
N GLU A 514 -59.46 -7.46 -19.73
CA GLU A 514 -60.70 -6.96 -19.13
C GLU A 514 -61.02 -5.54 -19.59
N MET A 515 -60.05 -4.62 -19.57
CA MET A 515 -60.20 -3.27 -20.12
C MET A 515 -60.66 -3.30 -21.59
N TYR A 516 -60.09 -4.18 -22.41
CA TYR A 516 -60.48 -4.33 -23.81
C TYR A 516 -61.94 -4.79 -23.96
N GLN A 517 -62.38 -5.76 -23.14
CA GLN A 517 -63.78 -6.18 -23.09
C GLN A 517 -64.73 -5.08 -22.60
N GLN A 518 -64.34 -4.35 -21.55
CA GLN A 518 -65.12 -3.21 -21.04
C GLN A 518 -65.24 -2.10 -22.10
N SER A 519 -64.17 -1.81 -22.85
CA SER A 519 -64.21 -0.85 -23.97
C SER A 519 -65.19 -1.30 -25.06
N GLN A 520 -65.13 -2.57 -25.51
CA GLN A 520 -66.10 -3.09 -26.48
C GLN A 520 -67.55 -3.01 -25.98
N LEU A 521 -67.80 -3.24 -24.68
CA LEU A 521 -69.13 -3.12 -24.10
C LEU A 521 -69.58 -1.65 -24.05
N ALA A 522 -68.70 -0.73 -23.65
CA ALA A 522 -68.98 0.71 -23.66
C ALA A 522 -69.30 1.23 -25.06
N ASP A 523 -68.61 0.76 -26.10
CA ASP A 523 -68.88 1.12 -27.49
C ASP A 523 -70.22 0.60 -27.99
N ARG A 524 -70.58 -0.64 -27.63
CA ARG A 524 -71.93 -1.20 -27.91
C ARG A 524 -73.02 -0.40 -27.20
N VAL A 525 -72.81 -0.03 -25.93
CA VAL A 525 -73.76 0.81 -25.18
C VAL A 525 -73.91 2.19 -25.83
N ARG A 526 -72.81 2.84 -26.23
CA ARG A 526 -72.85 4.12 -26.96
C ARG A 526 -73.60 4.00 -28.30
N HIS A 527 -73.42 2.92 -29.06
CA HIS A 527 -74.18 2.65 -30.27
C HIS A 527 -75.69 2.52 -29.99
N TYR A 528 -76.08 1.73 -28.99
CA TYR A 528 -77.51 1.57 -28.64
C TYR A 528 -78.13 2.88 -28.11
N GLN A 529 -77.39 3.70 -27.35
CA GLN A 529 -77.84 5.01 -26.90
C GLN A 529 -78.12 5.95 -28.08
N ALA A 530 -77.21 6.03 -29.06
CA ALA A 530 -77.42 6.82 -30.27
C ALA A 530 -78.59 6.29 -31.12
N GLN A 531 -78.78 4.96 -31.18
CA GLN A 531 -79.92 4.35 -31.88
C GLN A 531 -81.26 4.64 -31.20
N CYS A 532 -81.31 4.68 -29.87
CA CYS A 532 -82.50 5.11 -29.12
C CYS A 532 -82.82 6.57 -29.42
N GLN A 533 -81.83 7.48 -29.29
CA GLN A 533 -82.00 8.91 -29.61
C GLN A 533 -82.53 9.15 -31.03
N LEU A 534 -82.01 8.44 -32.04
CA LEU A 534 -82.53 8.51 -33.41
C LEU A 534 -83.98 7.99 -33.50
N THR A 535 -84.33 6.95 -32.75
CA THR A 535 -85.69 6.41 -32.71
C THR A 535 -86.67 7.40 -32.05
N ASP A 536 -86.26 8.07 -30.98
CA ASP A 536 -87.04 9.09 -30.28
C ASP A 536 -87.30 10.30 -31.19
N ILE A 537 -86.28 10.77 -31.92
CA ILE A 537 -86.40 11.84 -32.92
C ILE A 537 -87.39 11.43 -34.02
N LEU A 538 -87.26 10.23 -34.59
CA LEU A 538 -88.16 9.76 -35.65
C LEU A 538 -89.61 9.59 -35.16
N GLN A 539 -89.83 9.21 -33.90
CA GLN A 539 -91.17 9.20 -33.30
C GLN A 539 -91.73 10.61 -33.14
N GLN A 540 -90.90 11.59 -32.76
CA GLN A 540 -91.30 12.99 -32.60
C GLN A 540 -91.59 13.67 -33.95
N GLU A 541 -90.82 13.36 -34.99
CA GLU A 541 -91.12 13.80 -36.37
C GLU A 541 -92.42 13.16 -36.89
N LEU A 542 -92.63 11.87 -36.61
CA LEU A 542 -93.85 11.16 -36.98
C LEU A 542 -95.09 11.73 -36.27
N SER A 543 -95.02 12.06 -34.97
CA SER A 543 -96.13 12.67 -34.25
C SER A 543 -96.45 14.07 -34.77
N GLN A 544 -95.43 14.90 -35.03
CA GLN A 544 -95.61 16.20 -35.69
C GLN A 544 -96.22 16.07 -37.08
N ALA A 545 -95.82 15.07 -37.87
CA ALA A 545 -96.41 14.80 -39.17
C ALA A 545 -97.89 14.39 -39.06
N GLN A 546 -98.24 13.55 -38.07
CA GLN A 546 -99.62 13.15 -37.78
C GLN A 546 -100.47 14.34 -37.31
N GLU A 547 -99.95 15.21 -36.44
CA GLU A 547 -100.60 16.46 -36.02
C GLU A 547 -100.86 17.41 -37.20
N ARG A 548 -99.87 17.61 -38.08
CA ARG A 548 -100.02 18.39 -39.32
C ARG A 548 -101.06 17.78 -40.25
N ILE A 549 -101.08 16.45 -40.43
CA ILE A 549 -102.10 15.75 -41.22
C ILE A 549 -103.48 15.94 -40.60
N ASN A 550 -103.63 15.79 -39.28
CA ASN A 550 -104.90 15.99 -38.58
C ASN A 550 -105.41 17.43 -38.72
N ALA A 551 -104.53 18.43 -38.58
CA ALA A 551 -104.86 19.83 -38.80
C ALA A 551 -105.25 20.13 -40.26
N LEU A 552 -104.57 19.53 -41.24
CA LEU A 552 -104.94 19.61 -42.65
C LEU A 552 -106.26 18.88 -42.95
N VAL A 553 -106.59 17.81 -42.23
CA VAL A 553 -107.86 17.07 -42.35
C VAL A 553 -109.02 17.86 -41.73
N THR A 554 -108.84 18.49 -40.57
CA THR A 554 -109.87 19.39 -40.01
C THR A 554 -110.07 20.59 -40.93
N GLN A 555 -108.98 21.25 -41.37
CA GLN A 555 -109.05 22.33 -42.37
C GLN A 555 -109.73 21.87 -43.67
N ASN A 556 -109.46 20.67 -44.19
CA ASN A 556 -110.18 20.13 -45.35
C ASN A 556 -111.67 19.86 -45.04
N SER A 557 -112.02 19.45 -43.83
CA SER A 557 -113.42 19.26 -43.43
C SER A 557 -114.16 20.60 -43.30
N ASP A 558 -113.50 21.63 -42.80
CA ASP A 558 -114.06 22.97 -42.61
C ASP A 558 -114.07 23.75 -43.92
N LEU A 559 -113.09 23.56 -44.81
CA LEU A 559 -113.16 24.02 -46.20
C LEU A 559 -114.26 23.30 -46.98
N ARG A 560 -114.53 22.01 -46.72
CA ARG A 560 -115.68 21.32 -47.34
C ARG A 560 -117.02 21.83 -46.81
N LYS A 561 -117.14 22.16 -45.52
CA LYS A 561 -118.31 22.88 -44.97
C LYS A 561 -118.43 24.25 -45.63
N ALA A 562 -117.39 25.08 -45.57
CA ALA A 562 -117.39 26.41 -46.16
C ALA A 562 -117.61 26.42 -47.68
N LEU A 563 -117.21 25.37 -48.41
CA LEU A 563 -117.55 25.20 -49.83
C LEU A 563 -118.98 24.70 -50.06
N ALA A 564 -119.57 23.93 -49.14
CA ALA A 564 -121.00 23.63 -49.17
C ALA A 564 -121.83 24.88 -48.83
N ASP A 565 -121.52 25.57 -47.74
CA ASP A 565 -122.13 26.85 -47.34
C ASP A 565 -121.99 27.90 -48.46
N ARG A 566 -120.81 27.99 -49.10
CA ARG A 566 -120.57 28.88 -50.23
C ARG A 566 -121.19 28.38 -51.54
N ALA A 567 -121.47 27.08 -51.71
CA ALA A 567 -122.29 26.58 -52.82
C ALA A 567 -123.78 26.89 -52.59
N GLN A 568 -124.25 26.84 -51.34
CA GLN A 568 -125.56 27.35 -50.93
C GLN A 568 -125.68 28.86 -51.18
N GLN A 569 -124.63 29.64 -50.89
CA GLN A 569 -124.58 31.08 -51.17
C GLN A 569 -124.35 31.39 -52.65
N ALA A 570 -123.69 30.53 -53.44
CA ALA A 570 -123.45 30.73 -54.88
C ALA A 570 -124.70 30.49 -55.75
N VAL A 571 -125.84 30.17 -55.14
CA VAL A 571 -127.16 30.33 -55.78
C VAL A 571 -127.50 31.82 -55.96
N ASP A 572 -126.99 32.70 -55.09
CA ASP A 572 -126.99 34.16 -55.27
C ASP A 572 -125.66 34.61 -55.90
N VAL A 573 -125.76 35.41 -56.96
CA VAL A 573 -124.70 35.51 -57.97
C VAL A 573 -123.88 36.80 -57.85
N ASN A 574 -122.55 36.65 -57.90
CA ASN A 574 -121.57 37.38 -58.74
C ASN A 574 -120.33 38.03 -58.07
N GLU A 575 -119.26 38.09 -58.86
CA GLU A 575 -118.16 39.09 -58.89
C GLU A 575 -117.55 39.62 -57.56
N LYS A 576 -116.33 39.15 -57.23
CA LYS A 576 -115.11 39.98 -56.97
C LYS A 576 -113.89 39.17 -56.50
N ASP A 577 -113.34 38.31 -57.38
CA ASP A 577 -112.05 37.65 -57.14
C ASP A 577 -110.83 38.56 -57.39
N ALA A 578 -110.89 39.79 -56.86
CA ALA A 578 -109.78 40.74 -56.80
C ALA A 578 -109.09 40.75 -55.42
N GLY A 579 -109.83 40.49 -54.33
CA GLY A 579 -109.30 40.50 -52.96
C GLY A 579 -108.17 39.50 -52.73
N LYS A 580 -108.34 38.26 -53.21
CA LYS A 580 -107.36 37.17 -53.07
C LYS A 580 -105.96 37.51 -53.60
N VAL A 581 -105.87 38.36 -54.64
CA VAL A 581 -104.58 38.84 -55.17
C VAL A 581 -103.96 39.85 -54.20
N HIS A 582 -104.76 40.75 -53.62
CA HIS A 582 -104.28 41.68 -52.60
C HIS A 582 -103.84 40.96 -51.31
N ASP A 583 -104.57 39.93 -50.89
CA ASP A 583 -104.23 39.10 -49.72
C ASP A 583 -102.92 38.32 -49.95
N LEU A 584 -102.73 37.76 -51.14
CA LEU A 584 -101.48 37.07 -51.50
C LEU A 584 -100.30 38.05 -51.59
N VAL A 585 -100.51 39.25 -52.13
CA VAL A 585 -99.50 40.33 -52.12
C VAL A 585 -99.18 40.77 -50.69
N ALA A 586 -100.17 40.90 -49.81
CA ALA A 586 -99.95 41.23 -48.40
C ALA A 586 -99.18 40.12 -47.67
N SER A 587 -99.51 38.84 -47.94
CA SER A 587 -98.76 37.69 -47.41
C SER A 587 -97.31 37.67 -47.91
N LEU A 588 -97.07 37.97 -49.20
CA LEU A 588 -95.73 38.04 -49.76
C LEU A 588 -94.94 39.24 -49.20
N SER A 589 -95.58 40.40 -49.02
CA SER A 589 -94.98 41.55 -48.33
C SER A 589 -94.63 41.23 -46.88
N ALA A 590 -95.47 40.48 -46.16
CA ALA A 590 -95.17 40.01 -44.81
C ALA A 590 -93.98 39.03 -44.79
N SER A 591 -93.91 38.07 -45.72
CA SER A 591 -92.75 37.17 -45.85
C SER A 591 -91.47 37.92 -46.26
N VAL A 592 -91.56 38.96 -47.10
CA VAL A 592 -90.42 39.82 -47.42
C VAL A 592 -89.98 40.60 -46.17
N GLN A 593 -90.91 41.21 -45.42
CA GLN A 593 -90.59 41.90 -44.16
C GLN A 593 -89.97 40.96 -43.11
N GLN A 594 -90.44 39.72 -43.01
CA GLN A 594 -89.86 38.67 -42.17
C GLN A 594 -88.40 38.38 -42.57
N LEU A 595 -88.14 38.15 -43.87
CA LEU A 595 -86.79 37.92 -44.40
C LEU A 595 -85.89 39.16 -44.29
N GLU A 596 -86.44 40.37 -44.35
CA GLU A 596 -85.69 41.60 -44.07
C GLU A 596 -85.35 41.73 -42.58
N LEU A 597 -86.23 41.29 -41.68
CA LEU A 597 -85.98 41.22 -40.24
C LEU A 597 -84.88 40.19 -39.93
N GLU A 598 -84.93 39.00 -40.52
CA GLU A 598 -83.92 37.96 -40.38
C GLU A 598 -82.57 38.38 -40.99
N ARG A 599 -82.59 39.04 -42.17
CA ARG A 599 -81.40 39.70 -42.76
C ARG A 599 -80.83 40.75 -41.82
N ASN A 600 -81.67 41.60 -41.22
CA ASN A 600 -81.24 42.65 -40.32
C ASN A 600 -80.67 42.07 -39.01
N GLN A 601 -81.23 40.98 -38.48
CA GLN A 601 -80.69 40.26 -37.33
C GLN A 601 -79.33 39.61 -37.66
N LEU A 602 -79.19 38.96 -38.81
CA LEU A 602 -77.90 38.42 -39.27
C LEU A 602 -76.87 39.53 -39.54
N MET A 603 -77.29 40.68 -40.06
CA MET A 603 -76.44 41.85 -40.24
C MET A 603 -75.99 42.41 -38.88
N HIS A 604 -76.90 42.53 -37.92
CA HIS A 604 -76.59 42.99 -36.56
C HIS A 604 -75.67 42.01 -35.81
N GLN A 605 -75.84 40.70 -35.99
CA GLN A 605 -74.91 39.68 -35.47
C GLN A 605 -73.54 39.74 -36.16
N MET A 606 -73.49 40.01 -37.46
CA MET A 606 -72.24 40.21 -38.19
C MET A 606 -71.53 41.51 -37.77
N ASP A 607 -72.27 42.56 -37.46
CA ASP A 607 -71.72 43.83 -36.96
C ASP A 607 -71.34 43.73 -35.47
N GLU A 608 -72.06 42.97 -34.65
CA GLU A 608 -71.60 42.56 -33.31
C GLU A 608 -70.30 41.75 -33.39
N GLN A 609 -70.18 40.81 -34.34
CA GLN A 609 -68.94 40.09 -34.60
C GLN A 609 -67.82 40.98 -35.15
N LYS A 610 -68.13 42.04 -35.92
CA LYS A 610 -67.13 43.05 -36.29
C LYS A 610 -66.68 43.82 -35.07
N VAL A 611 -67.59 44.37 -34.27
CA VAL A 611 -67.27 45.11 -33.03
C VAL A 611 -66.49 44.22 -32.04
N GLN A 612 -66.79 42.93 -31.95
CA GLN A 612 -65.99 41.97 -31.17
C GLN A 612 -64.59 41.76 -31.75
N ARG A 613 -64.43 41.67 -33.08
CA ARG A 613 -63.11 41.58 -33.74
C ARG A 613 -62.33 42.88 -33.64
N GLU A 614 -62.98 44.03 -33.78
CA GLU A 614 -62.41 45.37 -33.65
C GLU A 614 -62.03 45.66 -32.19
N ALA A 615 -62.79 45.17 -31.21
CA ALA A 615 -62.40 45.21 -29.79
C ALA A 615 -61.23 44.28 -29.47
N LEU A 616 -61.20 43.06 -30.03
CA LEU A 616 -60.05 42.14 -29.89
C LEU A 616 -58.80 42.67 -30.61
N GLN A 617 -58.98 43.32 -31.77
CA GLN A 617 -57.91 43.98 -32.51
C GLN A 617 -57.43 45.26 -31.81
N GLY A 618 -58.35 46.01 -31.18
CA GLY A 618 -58.05 47.12 -30.30
C GLY A 618 -57.25 46.68 -29.08
N GLN A 619 -57.65 45.61 -28.40
CA GLN A 619 -56.88 45.00 -27.31
C GLN A 619 -55.50 44.51 -27.77
N LEU A 620 -55.39 43.94 -28.98
CA LEU A 620 -54.08 43.60 -29.57
C LEU A 620 -53.24 44.84 -29.89
N GLN A 621 -53.85 45.98 -30.23
CA GLN A 621 -53.16 47.26 -30.41
C GLN A 621 -52.80 47.92 -29.07
N GLU A 622 -53.60 47.77 -28.01
CA GLU A 622 -53.25 48.14 -26.63
C GLU A 622 -52.02 47.34 -26.18
N PHE A 623 -51.98 46.02 -26.43
CA PHE A 623 -50.80 45.18 -26.16
C PHE A 623 -49.56 45.59 -26.98
N GLN A 624 -49.73 46.20 -28.16
CA GLN A 624 -48.62 46.79 -28.93
C GLN A 624 -48.23 48.21 -28.47
N HIS A 625 -49.15 48.95 -27.84
CA HIS A 625 -48.87 50.27 -27.25
C HIS A 625 -48.20 50.21 -25.88
N ILE A 626 -48.18 49.06 -25.19
CA ILE A 626 -47.56 48.90 -23.86
C ILE A 626 -46.03 49.08 -23.86
N GLU A 627 -45.34 48.98 -25.00
CA GLU A 627 -43.93 49.41 -25.14
C GLU A 627 -43.76 50.93 -25.30
N GLY A 628 -44.86 51.70 -25.32
CA GLY A 628 -44.90 53.12 -25.68
C GLY A 628 -45.79 54.01 -24.81
N ILE A 629 -46.03 53.65 -23.54
CA ILE A 629 -46.70 54.52 -22.56
C ILE A 629 -45.84 54.71 -21.30
N ALA A 630 -44.80 55.54 -21.46
CA ALA A 630 -44.63 56.65 -20.52
C ALA A 630 -45.53 57.81 -21.02
N ASP A 631 -45.87 58.75 -20.13
CA ASP A 631 -46.62 59.98 -20.45
C ASP A 631 -48.09 59.80 -20.93
N VAL A 632 -48.95 59.25 -20.07
CA VAL A 632 -50.33 59.78 -19.91
C VAL A 632 -50.66 59.90 -18.42
N GLU A 633 -50.84 61.14 -17.93
CA GLU A 633 -51.39 61.39 -16.60
C GLU A 633 -52.93 61.42 -16.66
N GLY A 634 -53.59 60.68 -15.75
CA GLY A 634 -54.95 61.03 -15.33
C GLY A 634 -56.14 60.39 -16.05
N GLU A 635 -56.26 59.06 -16.05
CA GLU A 635 -57.58 58.40 -16.05
C GLU A 635 -57.79 57.57 -14.76
N GLU A 636 -58.98 57.67 -14.16
CA GLU A 636 -59.31 56.93 -12.95
C GLU A 636 -59.60 55.45 -13.26
N ILE A 637 -58.57 54.61 -13.14
CA ILE A 637 -58.69 53.15 -13.31
C ILE A 637 -59.81 52.61 -12.40
N SER A 638 -60.89 52.12 -13.02
CA SER A 638 -62.01 51.52 -12.31
C SER A 638 -61.53 50.45 -11.33
N LYS A 639 -62.12 50.42 -10.12
CA LYS A 639 -61.74 49.49 -9.04
C LYS A 639 -61.78 48.02 -9.49
N GLU A 640 -62.68 47.66 -10.41
CA GLU A 640 -62.69 46.33 -11.02
C GLU A 640 -61.48 46.08 -11.93
N ALA A 641 -61.07 47.04 -12.76
CA ALA A 641 -59.93 46.91 -13.66
C ALA A 641 -58.63 46.80 -12.84
N PHE A 642 -58.48 47.62 -11.79
CA PHE A 642 -57.37 47.53 -10.85
C PHE A 642 -57.32 46.16 -10.14
N LEU A 643 -58.46 45.62 -9.70
CA LEU A 643 -58.52 44.29 -9.09
C LEU A 643 -58.19 43.17 -10.08
N LYS A 644 -58.69 43.23 -11.32
CA LYS A 644 -58.39 42.27 -12.38
C LYS A 644 -56.89 42.28 -12.73
N LEU A 645 -56.30 43.47 -12.87
CA LEU A 645 -54.86 43.65 -13.10
C LEU A 645 -54.03 43.15 -11.91
N LYS A 646 -54.42 43.45 -10.67
CA LYS A 646 -53.73 42.97 -9.46
C LYS A 646 -53.73 41.43 -9.37
N VAL A 647 -54.86 40.78 -9.67
CA VAL A 647 -54.94 39.31 -9.70
C VAL A 647 -54.11 38.71 -10.84
N ALA A 648 -54.05 39.37 -12.01
CA ALA A 648 -53.16 38.95 -13.09
C ALA A 648 -51.68 39.08 -12.70
N MET A 649 -51.29 40.19 -12.06
CA MET A 649 -49.93 40.44 -11.59
C MET A 649 -49.51 39.47 -10.48
N GLN A 650 -50.38 39.16 -9.52
CA GLN A 650 -50.13 38.13 -8.51
C GLN A 650 -49.97 36.74 -9.13
N ARG A 651 -50.81 36.36 -10.10
CA ARG A 651 -50.67 35.08 -10.84
C ARG A 651 -49.38 35.01 -11.66
N LEU A 652 -48.84 36.14 -12.10
CA LEU A 652 -47.55 36.23 -12.79
C LEU A 652 -46.40 36.13 -11.80
N GLU A 653 -46.48 36.82 -10.66
CA GLU A 653 -45.53 36.74 -9.54
C GLU A 653 -45.42 35.30 -8.99
N ASP A 654 -46.55 34.62 -8.76
CA ASP A 654 -46.59 33.22 -8.32
C ASP A 654 -45.97 32.25 -9.34
N ARG A 655 -46.07 32.55 -10.65
CA ARG A 655 -45.40 31.77 -11.69
C ARG A 655 -43.91 32.04 -11.72
N PHE A 656 -43.47 33.30 -11.61
CA PHE A 656 -42.06 33.65 -11.55
C PHE A 656 -41.36 33.06 -10.32
N LYS A 657 -42.01 33.09 -9.14
CA LYS A 657 -41.51 32.39 -7.94
C LYS A 657 -41.34 30.90 -8.21
N LYS A 658 -42.39 30.19 -8.59
CA LYS A 658 -42.32 28.75 -8.90
C LYS A 658 -41.27 28.39 -9.96
N THR A 659 -41.05 29.26 -10.94
CA THR A 659 -40.01 29.06 -11.96
C THR A 659 -38.61 29.30 -11.38
N MET A 660 -38.42 30.30 -10.52
CA MET A 660 -37.16 30.53 -9.80
C MET A 660 -36.86 29.42 -8.78
N ASP A 661 -37.88 28.94 -8.05
CA ASP A 661 -37.77 27.80 -7.13
C ASP A 661 -37.31 26.55 -7.90
N GLN A 662 -37.93 26.26 -9.05
CA GLN A 662 -37.52 25.17 -9.95
C GLN A 662 -36.11 25.36 -10.53
N ILE A 663 -35.71 26.59 -10.86
CA ILE A 663 -34.34 26.89 -11.31
C ILE A 663 -33.32 26.67 -10.18
N ALA A 664 -33.66 27.00 -8.93
CA ALA A 664 -32.83 26.70 -7.77
C ALA A 664 -32.71 25.18 -7.54
N ASP A 665 -33.83 24.46 -7.49
CA ASP A 665 -33.86 22.99 -7.35
C ASP A 665 -33.02 22.30 -8.43
N LEU A 666 -33.14 22.72 -9.70
CA LEU A 666 -32.36 22.19 -10.82
C LEU A 666 -30.87 22.58 -10.75
N THR A 667 -30.55 23.75 -10.17
CA THR A 667 -29.16 24.21 -9.97
C THR A 667 -28.48 23.43 -8.85
N ASP A 668 -29.19 23.10 -7.78
CA ASP A 668 -28.68 22.26 -6.69
C ASP A 668 -28.56 20.80 -7.11
N GLN A 669 -29.52 20.26 -7.87
CA GLN A 669 -29.40 18.93 -8.50
C GLN A 669 -28.21 18.88 -9.48
N LYS A 670 -27.98 19.94 -10.27
CA LYS A 670 -26.81 20.04 -11.15
C LYS A 670 -25.50 20.02 -10.35
N GLN A 671 -25.39 20.77 -9.26
CA GLN A 671 -24.21 20.75 -8.39
C GLN A 671 -23.98 19.36 -7.76
N GLN A 672 -25.04 18.70 -7.30
CA GLN A 672 -24.96 17.32 -6.77
C GLN A 672 -24.45 16.33 -7.84
N LEU A 673 -24.93 16.45 -9.09
CA LEU A 673 -24.46 15.64 -10.21
C LEU A 673 -23.00 15.96 -10.59
N GLU A 674 -22.58 17.23 -10.57
CA GLU A 674 -21.20 17.63 -10.84
C GLU A 674 -20.23 17.12 -9.75
N HIS A 675 -20.65 17.12 -8.49
CA HIS A 675 -19.90 16.47 -7.41
C HIS A 675 -19.83 14.95 -7.57
N LEU A 676 -20.93 14.28 -7.93
CA LEU A 676 -20.96 12.83 -8.17
C LEU A 676 -20.08 12.44 -9.36
N VAL A 677 -20.09 13.19 -10.46
CA VAL A 677 -19.20 12.98 -11.61
C VAL A 677 -17.74 13.17 -11.20
N THR A 678 -17.42 14.18 -10.39
CA THR A 678 -16.07 14.40 -9.87
C THR A 678 -15.60 13.22 -9.00
N GLN A 679 -16.47 12.68 -8.15
CA GLN A 679 -16.18 11.49 -7.35
C GLN A 679 -15.95 10.24 -8.23
N LEU A 680 -16.88 9.95 -9.14
CA LEU A 680 -16.79 8.80 -10.06
C LEU A 680 -15.55 8.88 -10.96
N GLN A 681 -15.11 10.08 -11.31
CA GLN A 681 -13.87 10.29 -12.05
C GLN A 681 -12.64 9.94 -11.20
N GLY A 682 -12.57 10.39 -9.95
CA GLY A 682 -11.49 10.00 -9.02
C GLY A 682 -11.49 8.49 -8.67
N GLU A 683 -12.66 7.86 -8.60
CA GLU A 683 -12.78 6.40 -8.49
C GLU A 683 -12.29 5.69 -9.77
N THR A 684 -12.58 6.24 -10.95
CA THR A 684 -12.11 5.73 -12.25
C THR A 684 -10.59 5.86 -12.39
N ASP A 685 -10.01 6.98 -12.00
CA ASP A 685 -8.56 7.19 -11.97
C ASP A 685 -7.88 6.20 -11.01
N THR A 686 -8.47 5.98 -9.83
CA THR A 686 -7.99 4.98 -8.86
C THR A 686 -8.05 3.56 -9.45
N ILE A 687 -9.11 3.22 -10.18
CA ILE A 687 -9.23 1.92 -10.88
C ILE A 687 -8.18 1.80 -12.00
N ALA A 688 -7.87 2.88 -12.71
CA ALA A 688 -6.82 2.89 -13.73
C ALA A 688 -5.43 2.63 -13.12
N ASP A 689 -5.11 3.22 -11.97
CA ASP A 689 -3.89 2.94 -11.20
C ASP A 689 -3.82 1.48 -10.74
N TYR A 690 -4.92 0.91 -10.23
CA TYR A 690 -4.99 -0.52 -9.90
C TYR A 690 -4.75 -1.42 -11.11
N ILE A 691 -5.30 -1.07 -12.29
CA ILE A 691 -5.05 -1.79 -13.54
C ILE A 691 -3.58 -1.69 -13.96
N ALA A 692 -2.97 -0.51 -13.85
CA ALA A 692 -1.55 -0.31 -14.16
C ALA A 692 -0.63 -1.12 -13.23
N LEU A 693 -0.88 -1.05 -11.91
CA LEU A 693 -0.16 -1.84 -10.89
C LEU A 693 -0.31 -3.34 -11.14
N TYR A 694 -1.51 -3.82 -11.44
CA TYR A 694 -1.76 -5.23 -11.76
C TYR A 694 -1.06 -5.66 -13.06
N GLN A 695 -1.03 -4.82 -14.10
CA GLN A 695 -0.29 -5.09 -15.33
C GLN A 695 1.23 -5.18 -15.08
N VAL A 696 1.79 -4.29 -14.26
CA VAL A 696 3.21 -4.31 -13.86
C VAL A 696 3.52 -5.57 -13.04
N GLN A 697 2.72 -5.88 -12.02
CA GLN A 697 2.88 -7.08 -11.19
C GLN A 697 2.80 -8.36 -12.03
N ARG A 698 1.82 -8.46 -12.92
CA ARG A 698 1.66 -9.56 -13.89
C ARG A 698 2.77 -9.57 -14.95
N GLY A 699 3.44 -8.45 -15.21
CA GLY A 699 4.67 -8.38 -15.99
C GLY A 699 5.86 -9.01 -15.25
N ILE A 700 6.09 -8.60 -14.00
CA ILE A 700 7.14 -9.14 -13.14
C ILE A 700 6.97 -10.66 -12.93
N MET A 701 5.74 -11.13 -12.70
CA MET A 701 5.48 -12.56 -12.55
C MET A 701 5.73 -13.36 -13.83
N ARG A 702 5.42 -12.80 -15.02
CA ARG A 702 5.79 -13.42 -16.31
C ARG A 702 7.30 -13.46 -16.51
N LYS A 703 8.03 -12.39 -16.14
CA LYS A 703 9.50 -12.37 -16.23
C LYS A 703 10.13 -13.43 -15.31
N ARG A 704 9.66 -13.53 -14.05
CA ARG A 704 10.09 -14.57 -13.09
C ARG A 704 9.70 -16.00 -13.50
N ALA A 705 8.64 -16.17 -14.29
CA ALA A 705 8.30 -17.48 -14.87
C ALA A 705 9.29 -17.84 -15.98
N ALA A 706 9.50 -16.94 -16.95
CA ALA A 706 10.49 -17.14 -18.02
C ALA A 706 11.90 -17.39 -17.46
N GLU A 707 12.37 -16.61 -16.49
CA GLU A 707 13.67 -16.80 -15.82
C GLU A 707 13.80 -18.19 -15.15
N LYS A 708 12.70 -18.78 -14.67
CA LYS A 708 12.69 -20.15 -14.14
C LYS A 708 12.67 -21.19 -15.25
N ASP A 709 11.87 -20.98 -16.29
CA ASP A 709 11.75 -21.90 -17.42
C ASP A 709 13.07 -21.96 -18.21
N ASP A 710 13.77 -20.83 -18.37
CA ASP A 710 15.13 -20.73 -18.93
C ASP A 710 16.15 -21.50 -18.06
N TYR A 711 16.09 -21.33 -16.73
CA TYR A 711 16.97 -22.04 -15.78
C TYR A 711 16.72 -23.56 -15.75
N ILE A 712 15.46 -23.98 -15.78
CA ILE A 712 15.07 -25.40 -15.94
C ILE A 712 15.57 -25.93 -17.29
N SER A 713 15.49 -25.13 -18.35
CA SER A 713 15.98 -25.48 -19.69
C SER A 713 17.51 -25.50 -19.79
N GLN A 714 18.24 -24.82 -18.89
CA GLN A 714 19.68 -24.96 -18.73
C GLN A 714 20.01 -26.25 -17.97
N LEU A 715 19.43 -26.46 -16.78
CA LEU A 715 19.60 -27.70 -16.00
C LEU A 715 19.25 -28.97 -16.79
N ALA A 716 18.26 -28.91 -17.67
CA ALA A 716 17.92 -30.01 -18.57
C ALA A 716 19.06 -30.34 -19.55
N ARG A 717 19.66 -29.32 -20.16
CA ARG A 717 20.81 -29.46 -21.07
C ARG A 717 22.07 -29.92 -20.33
N ASP A 718 22.38 -29.33 -19.19
CA ASP A 718 23.54 -29.71 -18.37
C ASP A 718 23.43 -31.18 -17.92
N ARG A 719 22.23 -31.63 -17.57
CA ARG A 719 21.94 -33.04 -17.24
C ARG A 719 22.04 -33.98 -18.45
N GLU A 720 21.78 -33.50 -19.67
CA GLU A 720 21.94 -34.28 -20.89
C GLU A 720 23.42 -34.37 -21.32
N GLU A 721 24.19 -33.28 -21.17
CA GLU A 721 25.65 -33.29 -21.37
C GLU A 721 26.33 -34.22 -20.35
N LEU A 722 25.98 -34.13 -19.07
CA LEU A 722 26.58 -34.97 -18.03
C LEU A 722 26.21 -36.46 -18.19
N LYS A 723 25.00 -36.78 -18.71
CA LYS A 723 24.67 -38.14 -19.15
C LYS A 723 25.55 -38.60 -20.32
N ALA A 724 25.80 -37.74 -21.31
CA ALA A 724 26.64 -38.07 -22.46
C ALA A 724 28.08 -38.35 -22.02
N LYS A 725 28.67 -37.49 -21.17
CA LYS A 725 30.00 -37.67 -20.58
C LYS A 725 30.09 -38.94 -19.74
N LEU A 726 29.06 -39.29 -18.95
CA LEU A 726 29.00 -40.56 -18.23
C LEU A 726 28.88 -41.79 -19.15
N ALA A 727 28.15 -41.70 -20.27
CA ALA A 727 28.06 -42.77 -21.25
C ALA A 727 29.39 -42.98 -22.01
N GLU A 728 30.09 -41.89 -22.35
CA GLU A 728 31.44 -41.94 -22.93
C GLU A 728 32.45 -42.55 -21.96
N LEU A 729 32.42 -42.12 -20.69
CA LEU A 729 33.23 -42.71 -19.61
C LEU A 729 32.97 -44.22 -19.47
N GLN A 730 31.70 -44.66 -19.50
CA GLN A 730 31.35 -46.09 -19.48
C GLN A 730 31.91 -46.83 -20.70
N CYS A 731 31.86 -46.24 -21.90
CA CYS A 731 32.43 -46.85 -23.10
C CYS A 731 33.96 -46.98 -23.02
N LEU A 732 34.65 -45.98 -22.47
CA LEU A 732 36.11 -46.02 -22.26
C LEU A 732 36.50 -47.05 -21.18
N ILE A 733 35.75 -47.14 -20.09
CA ILE A 733 35.97 -48.16 -19.04
C ILE A 733 35.77 -49.58 -19.60
N VAL A 734 34.76 -49.80 -20.45
CA VAL A 734 34.56 -51.11 -21.10
C VAL A 734 35.72 -51.45 -22.02
N ARG A 735 36.20 -50.51 -22.86
CA ARG A 735 37.40 -50.73 -23.69
C ARG A 735 38.62 -51.11 -22.86
N LEU A 736 38.92 -50.35 -21.80
CA LEU A 736 40.08 -50.63 -20.95
C LEU A 736 39.96 -52.00 -20.24
N LEU A 737 38.75 -52.43 -19.88
CA LEU A 737 38.51 -53.78 -19.35
C LEU A 737 38.67 -54.89 -20.40
N ASP A 738 38.29 -54.65 -21.65
CA ASP A 738 38.46 -55.60 -22.76
C ASP A 738 39.92 -55.64 -23.25
N GLU A 739 40.65 -54.53 -23.18
CA GLU A 739 42.08 -54.41 -23.45
C GLU A 739 42.91 -55.10 -22.35
N CYS A 740 42.58 -54.93 -21.07
CA CYS A 740 43.18 -55.71 -19.99
C CYS A 740 42.93 -57.23 -20.14
N GLN A 741 41.72 -57.65 -20.54
CA GLN A 741 41.43 -59.08 -20.78
C GLN A 741 42.21 -59.67 -21.96
N GLN A 742 42.58 -58.86 -22.96
CA GLN A 742 43.45 -59.30 -24.06
C GLN A 742 44.91 -59.44 -23.63
N MET A 743 45.35 -58.71 -22.60
CA MET A 743 46.68 -58.83 -21.99
C MET A 743 46.77 -60.03 -21.02
N GLU A 744 45.71 -60.32 -20.24
CA GLU A 744 45.65 -61.47 -19.29
C GLU A 744 45.30 -62.81 -19.95
N GLY A 745 46.11 -63.23 -20.92
CA GLY A 745 45.95 -64.52 -21.59
C GLY A 745 46.32 -65.74 -20.73
N THR A 746 45.46 -66.17 -19.77
CA THR A 746 45.22 -67.59 -19.39
C THR A 746 44.09 -67.76 -18.33
N SER A 747 42.95 -68.28 -18.77
CA SER A 747 41.88 -69.01 -18.03
C SER A 747 41.68 -68.85 -16.50
N GLN A 748 40.54 -68.27 -16.10
CA GLN A 748 39.50 -68.98 -15.31
C GLN A 748 38.17 -68.19 -15.23
N PRO A 749 37.00 -68.80 -15.46
CA PRO A 749 35.71 -68.12 -15.31
C PRO A 749 35.22 -68.13 -13.85
N VAL A 750 35.40 -67.02 -13.12
CA VAL A 750 34.83 -66.87 -11.77
C VAL A 750 33.31 -66.64 -11.85
N PRO A 751 32.47 -67.52 -11.28
CA PRO A 751 31.01 -67.41 -11.42
C PRO A 751 30.47 -66.22 -10.63
N GLY A 752 29.90 -65.25 -11.35
CA GLY A 752 29.22 -64.08 -10.79
C GLY A 752 29.46 -62.76 -11.55
N ARG A 753 30.57 -62.64 -12.27
CA ARG A 753 31.00 -61.35 -12.87
C ARG A 753 30.57 -61.12 -14.33
N ALA A 754 30.11 -62.16 -15.03
CA ALA A 754 29.69 -62.05 -16.44
C ALA A 754 28.34 -61.33 -16.66
N LEU A 755 27.45 -61.33 -15.65
CA LEU A 755 26.10 -60.77 -15.77
C LEU A 755 26.05 -59.25 -15.90
N THR A 756 27.08 -58.53 -15.47
CA THR A 756 27.13 -57.06 -15.58
C THR A 756 27.63 -56.59 -16.94
N VAL A 757 28.64 -57.24 -17.52
CA VAL A 757 29.29 -56.79 -18.77
C VAL A 757 28.35 -56.95 -19.97
N SER A 758 27.68 -58.10 -20.12
CA SER A 758 26.70 -58.29 -21.20
C SER A 758 25.50 -57.33 -21.06
N ALA A 759 24.98 -57.14 -19.85
CA ALA A 759 23.85 -56.22 -19.61
C ALA A 759 24.22 -54.74 -19.90
N LEU A 760 25.46 -54.33 -19.63
CA LEU A 760 25.97 -53.01 -20.01
C LEU A 760 26.18 -52.88 -21.52
N SER A 761 26.66 -53.93 -22.19
CA SER A 761 26.83 -53.96 -23.65
C SER A 761 25.49 -53.82 -24.40
N GLU A 762 24.45 -54.52 -23.93
CA GLU A 762 23.09 -54.39 -24.46
C GLU A 762 22.50 -52.98 -24.19
N ALA A 763 22.74 -52.41 -23.00
CA ALA A 763 22.28 -51.07 -22.65
C ALA A 763 22.94 -49.97 -23.51
N VAL A 764 24.26 -50.04 -23.76
CA VAL A 764 24.97 -49.11 -24.66
C VAL A 764 24.46 -49.24 -26.10
N SER A 765 24.22 -50.47 -26.55
CA SER A 765 23.67 -50.74 -27.89
C SER A 765 22.28 -50.14 -28.11
N ALA A 766 21.46 -50.02 -27.05
CA ALA A 766 20.14 -49.39 -27.11
C ALA A 766 20.16 -47.86 -27.23
N ILE A 767 21.26 -47.20 -26.83
CA ILE A 767 21.35 -45.72 -26.75
C ILE A 767 21.80 -45.10 -28.09
N ASN A 768 22.69 -45.76 -28.85
CA ASN A 768 23.21 -45.25 -30.13
C ASN A 768 22.19 -45.28 -31.31
N GLY A 769 20.93 -45.60 -31.04
CA GLY A 769 19.88 -45.87 -32.04
C GLY A 769 19.30 -44.67 -32.81
N LYS A 770 20.06 -43.60 -33.09
CA LYS A 770 19.72 -42.53 -34.08
C LYS A 770 20.82 -41.46 -34.29
N ALA A 771 21.71 -41.68 -35.25
CA ALA A 771 22.44 -40.62 -35.97
C ALA A 771 22.71 -41.08 -37.42
N HIS A 772 22.89 -40.14 -38.36
CA HIS A 772 22.91 -40.45 -39.80
C HIS A 772 24.28 -40.90 -40.33
N ALA A 773 24.24 -41.81 -41.32
CA ALA A 773 25.42 -42.34 -41.99
C ALA A 773 26.07 -41.37 -43.00
N LYS A 774 27.41 -41.38 -43.01
CA LYS A 774 28.33 -41.18 -44.15
C LYS A 774 29.58 -41.99 -43.80
N ASP A 775 29.89 -43.11 -44.46
CA ASP A 775 30.32 -43.23 -45.85
C ASP A 775 31.71 -42.61 -46.10
N SER A 776 32.74 -43.45 -45.98
CA SER A 776 34.12 -43.29 -46.50
C SER A 776 34.83 -44.63 -46.31
N GLY A 777 35.12 -45.34 -47.40
CA GLY A 777 35.72 -46.67 -47.39
C GLY A 777 37.25 -46.69 -47.29
N ASP A 778 37.79 -47.87 -47.00
CA ASP A 778 39.21 -48.14 -46.74
C ASP A 778 40.23 -47.59 -47.76
N THR A 779 41.41 -47.21 -47.26
CA THR A 779 42.65 -47.87 -47.71
C THR A 779 43.76 -47.75 -46.67
N ALA A 780 44.14 -48.86 -46.03
CA ALA A 780 45.34 -48.94 -45.17
C ALA A 780 46.62 -48.98 -46.02
N PRO A 781 47.78 -48.62 -45.41
CA PRO A 781 48.83 -49.63 -45.35
C PRO A 781 49.64 -49.65 -44.02
N ILE A 782 49.62 -50.82 -43.37
CA ILE A 782 50.79 -51.65 -42.99
C ILE A 782 51.96 -50.99 -42.21
N MET A 783 52.15 -51.47 -40.96
CA MET A 783 53.38 -51.47 -40.11
C MET A 783 54.01 -50.10 -39.80
N ASN A 784 54.12 -49.70 -38.53
CA ASN A 784 54.85 -50.37 -37.43
C ASN A 784 53.95 -50.45 -36.16
N GLY A 785 54.31 -51.03 -35.01
CA GLY A 785 55.58 -51.55 -34.49
C GLY A 785 55.91 -51.02 -33.07
N GLU A 786 54.91 -50.51 -32.35
CA GLU A 786 55.00 -49.95 -30.99
C GLU A 786 54.23 -50.81 -29.97
N LEU A 787 54.46 -50.56 -28.67
CA LEU A 787 54.03 -51.45 -27.58
C LEU A 787 52.56 -51.21 -27.18
N PRO A 788 51.84 -52.24 -26.65
CA PRO A 788 50.48 -52.08 -26.11
C PRO A 788 50.32 -51.11 -24.91
N SER A 789 51.41 -50.50 -24.44
CA SER A 789 51.41 -49.61 -23.26
C SER A 789 50.78 -48.25 -23.55
N GLU A 790 51.11 -47.63 -24.69
CA GLU A 790 50.77 -46.22 -24.94
C GLU A 790 49.27 -46.01 -25.20
N GLN A 791 48.60 -46.99 -25.82
CA GLN A 791 47.14 -46.93 -26.04
C GLN A 791 46.34 -47.11 -24.73
N ASN A 792 46.83 -47.95 -23.81
CA ASN A 792 46.28 -48.04 -22.46
C ASN A 792 46.47 -46.71 -21.71
N GLU A 793 47.64 -46.09 -21.84
CA GLU A 793 47.98 -44.84 -21.15
C GLU A 793 47.19 -43.64 -21.70
N GLU A 794 47.02 -43.51 -23.03
CA GLU A 794 46.08 -42.54 -23.62
C GLU A 794 44.63 -42.74 -23.14
N THR A 795 44.17 -44.00 -23.06
CA THR A 795 42.78 -44.31 -22.70
C THR A 795 42.54 -44.04 -21.20
N ALA A 796 43.51 -44.35 -20.35
CA ALA A 796 43.51 -43.97 -18.95
C ALA A 796 43.55 -42.43 -18.76
N GLN A 797 44.37 -41.72 -19.53
CA GLN A 797 44.41 -40.25 -19.52
C GLN A 797 43.05 -39.65 -19.92
N LYS A 798 42.41 -40.14 -20.99
CA LYS A 798 41.08 -39.68 -21.42
C LYS A 798 40.00 -39.92 -20.36
N ILE A 799 40.05 -41.05 -19.64
CA ILE A 799 39.18 -41.30 -18.48
C ILE A 799 39.46 -40.28 -17.36
N MET A 800 40.72 -40.01 -17.02
CA MET A 800 41.07 -39.04 -15.97
C MET A 800 40.67 -37.60 -16.33
N THR A 801 40.76 -37.22 -17.60
CA THR A 801 40.25 -35.93 -18.10
C THR A 801 38.72 -35.86 -17.98
N LEU A 802 37.98 -36.88 -18.44
CA LEU A 802 36.52 -36.93 -18.30
C LEU A 802 36.05 -36.93 -16.84
N LEU A 803 36.75 -37.62 -15.94
CA LEU A 803 36.46 -37.56 -14.49
C LEU A 803 36.69 -36.16 -13.93
N SER A 804 37.70 -35.44 -14.42
CA SER A 804 38.00 -34.06 -14.04
C SER A 804 36.98 -33.07 -14.60
N GLU A 805 36.49 -33.25 -15.84
CA GLU A 805 35.40 -32.46 -16.42
C GLU A 805 34.05 -32.71 -15.74
N ILE A 806 33.74 -33.96 -15.39
CA ILE A 806 32.53 -34.29 -14.63
C ILE A 806 32.64 -33.69 -13.21
N GLY A 807 33.81 -33.82 -12.56
CA GLY A 807 34.06 -33.27 -11.22
C GLY A 807 34.14 -31.73 -11.15
N THR A 808 34.25 -31.04 -12.29
CA THR A 808 34.20 -29.57 -12.38
C THR A 808 32.90 -29.05 -13.02
N SER A 809 31.94 -29.94 -13.31
CA SER A 809 30.62 -29.56 -13.81
C SER A 809 29.76 -28.95 -12.70
N THR A 810 29.08 -27.85 -13.02
CA THR A 810 28.18 -27.08 -12.14
C THR A 810 26.96 -27.86 -11.61
N VAL A 811 26.76 -29.09 -12.08
CA VAL A 811 25.71 -30.01 -11.61
C VAL A 811 26.21 -30.91 -10.47
N VAL A 812 27.52 -31.07 -10.29
CA VAL A 812 28.15 -31.94 -9.27
C VAL A 812 28.50 -31.15 -8.00
N ASP A 813 28.95 -29.90 -8.13
CA ASP A 813 29.17 -28.99 -6.99
C ASP A 813 27.84 -28.45 -6.44
N GLY A 814 27.27 -29.16 -5.46
CA GLY A 814 25.94 -28.92 -4.92
C GLY A 814 25.80 -27.73 -3.95
N SER A 815 26.14 -26.49 -4.34
CA SER A 815 25.80 -25.27 -3.58
C SER A 815 26.07 -23.95 -4.34
N PRO A 816 25.21 -22.91 -4.27
CA PRO A 816 23.79 -22.87 -3.90
C PRO A 816 22.90 -22.14 -4.95
N VAL A 817 21.63 -21.92 -4.58
CA VAL A 817 20.56 -21.23 -5.33
C VAL A 817 21.00 -19.86 -5.94
N PRO A 818 20.60 -19.52 -7.18
CA PRO A 818 20.98 -18.25 -7.83
C PRO A 818 20.36 -16.99 -7.20
N ASP A 819 21.07 -15.86 -7.32
CA ASP A 819 20.77 -14.55 -6.69
C ASP A 819 19.38 -13.94 -6.97
N THR A 820 18.65 -14.42 -7.98
CA THR A 820 17.26 -14.00 -8.25
C THR A 820 16.23 -14.58 -7.27
N PHE A 821 16.61 -15.53 -6.41
CA PHE A 821 15.72 -16.10 -5.41
C PHE A 821 15.70 -15.26 -4.12
N HIS A 822 14.85 -14.22 -4.09
CA HIS A 822 14.64 -13.43 -2.85
C HIS A 822 14.16 -14.33 -1.69
N PRO A 823 14.86 -14.36 -0.54
CA PRO A 823 14.41 -15.11 0.62
C PRO A 823 13.08 -14.58 1.17
N CYS A 824 12.26 -15.47 1.75
CA CYS A 824 11.15 -15.05 2.59
C CYS A 824 11.71 -14.27 3.81
N PRO A 825 11.18 -13.08 4.15
CA PRO A 825 11.72 -12.24 5.22
C PRO A 825 11.57 -12.83 6.64
N VAL A 826 10.94 -13.99 6.77
CA VAL A 826 10.80 -14.75 8.03
C VAL A 826 11.86 -15.87 8.14
N CYS A 827 12.54 -16.23 7.04
CA CYS A 827 13.35 -17.45 6.91
C CYS A 827 14.86 -17.19 6.77
N SER A 828 15.34 -15.97 6.99
CA SER A 828 16.74 -15.59 6.73
C SER A 828 17.71 -16.06 7.82
N GLY A 829 18.07 -17.35 7.82
CA GLY A 829 18.99 -17.90 8.80
C GLY A 829 19.69 -19.21 8.40
N ARG A 830 21.02 -19.20 8.50
CA ARG A 830 21.95 -20.35 8.70
C ARG A 830 21.78 -21.56 7.77
N LEU A 831 22.67 -21.65 6.79
CA LEU A 831 23.19 -22.95 6.36
C LEU A 831 23.82 -23.66 7.57
N LEU A 832 23.36 -24.86 7.89
CA LEU A 832 24.02 -25.77 8.81
C LEU A 832 25.12 -26.51 8.05
N THR A 833 26.38 -26.29 8.44
CA THR A 833 27.44 -27.27 8.14
C THR A 833 27.19 -28.52 8.98
N VAL A 834 27.25 -29.68 8.33
CA VAL A 834 27.26 -31.02 8.95
C VAL A 834 28.72 -31.46 9.08
#